data_AF-A0AAN8M592-F1
#
_entry.id   AF-A0AAN8M592-F1
#
_cell.length_a   1.000
_cell.length_b   1.000
_cell.length_c   1.000
_cell.angle_alpha   90.00
_cell.angle_beta   90.00
_cell.angle_gamma   90.00
#
_symmetry.space_group_name_H-M   'P 1'
#
loop_
_entity.id
_entity.type
_entity.pdbx_description
1 polymer ?
#
loop_
_entity_poly.entity_id
_entity_poly.type
_entity_poly.pdbx_seq_one_letter_code
_entity_poly.pdbx_strand_id
1 'polypeptide(L)'
;SVSFFQNNEIILADKSVKVIKQENGVDVPYQVHSIGLYVVVEAENGLILMWDKKNSLFIKLSSTFQGQVCGLCGNYDGNGKNDFTSRNQEVVVDALEFGNSWKVSTSCPNADVIKNPCALRSYRESWSLKRCSIITSKVFAACHSEVDPTPFHDACVRDSCACDTGGDCECFCTAVAAYAQACNEAGACIRWRTPDICPVFCDFYNPIGECEWHYQPCGDPCMKTCRNPSGTCSSQIPALEGCYPKCPPDQPYLEESTMKCVPITQCGCYDGDGTHYNEDDVIPSKENCQRCLCSSTKANCSYDIEACHCIYNGSTYPYGAIVYNTTDVKVYDESGCCYRYECQCICYGWGDPHYVTFDGQYYSFQENCTYVLIKEIVPRYNFSVNIDNYNCDPSGHVTCPQSLIVHYKSYIIVLTPKRSTTTKNVVYINGNQIFPTFSNEDLMITSTGIELLLTIPAIKAQVMFKSLMYSVTLPNSLFHNNTEGQCGTCDNIRKNDCRLPNGQIDPSCPGMAHQWQIPDDKKPYCKPKSPTPSTTTTQSTKHTSPTKPMPPSTPTPTPPTCPSGKTAICDIILSPVFEQCHDVIPPRPFFEACKFDVCHMPNITIGCSSLETYAVMCAGAGVCINWRNSTNGKCELICPKTKVYKACGPTIQPTCNSRYNDKYVHSCEGEQNSRDIVCDTFMEGCFCPEATILFNTLSDTCVRDCGCTGPDGNPKQFGETWNSNCQKCECNADTLSVRCEPVKCQHQEVVTCKKYGEVLVNKTVDCCQINTCVPKPVCVHNNTEFTLGEIVPSGICEECKCGPKKDPVSELYVVECVQIDCSTTCQTGYEYEVVPGECCGTCVQKECVVALPNATSHIIQLGEFWSPPSDRCVKYDCTKRNDQFIVVKTKLECPVFSPEDCVPGTEKTDANGCCTSCTPISHCDVKNTTTYLVKTAGPLCPWRSQPAGDPVERLLCTLQRKTP
;
A
#
# COMPACT_ATOMS: atom_id res chain seq x y z
N SER A 1 39.97 -47.21 23.95
CA SER A 1 39.51 -46.16 24.87
C SER A 1 38.95 -46.81 26.13
N VAL A 2 38.61 -46.00 27.15
CA VAL A 2 38.10 -46.47 28.43
C VAL A 2 36.86 -45.64 28.78
N SER A 3 35.68 -46.26 28.75
CA SER A 3 34.40 -45.59 28.98
C SER A 3 33.95 -45.77 30.44
N PHE A 4 33.62 -44.67 31.12
CA PHE A 4 33.15 -44.67 32.50
C PHE A 4 31.66 -44.40 32.59
N PHE A 5 30.94 -45.30 33.28
CA PHE A 5 29.53 -45.21 33.65
C PHE A 5 28.63 -44.50 32.61
N GLN A 6 28.62 -45.05 31.39
CA GLN A 6 27.78 -44.65 30.25
C GLN A 6 27.96 -43.20 29.72
N ASN A 7 28.77 -42.35 30.34
CA ASN A 7 28.65 -40.89 30.15
C ASN A 7 29.94 -40.11 29.86
N ASN A 8 31.12 -40.60 30.28
CA ASN A 8 32.41 -39.99 29.90
C ASN A 8 33.33 -41.07 29.31
N GLU A 9 33.92 -40.81 28.15
CA GLU A 9 34.89 -41.70 27.52
C GLU A 9 36.30 -41.09 27.53
N ILE A 10 37.22 -41.73 28.26
CA ILE A 10 38.64 -41.35 28.27
C ILE A 10 39.36 -42.15 27.18
N ILE A 11 39.74 -41.45 26.11
CA ILE A 11 40.52 -41.98 25.00
C ILE A 11 42.00 -41.81 25.33
N LEU A 12 42.63 -42.94 25.68
CA LEU A 12 44.07 -43.12 25.74
C LEU A 12 44.55 -43.45 24.31
N ALA A 13 45.17 -42.50 23.63
CA ALA A 13 45.63 -42.64 22.24
C ALA A 13 46.75 -41.63 21.94
N ASP A 14 47.61 -41.93 20.96
CA ASP A 14 48.69 -41.04 20.51
C ASP A 14 49.65 -40.58 21.64
N LYS A 15 49.81 -41.39 22.69
CA LYS A 15 50.50 -41.07 23.96
C LYS A 15 49.87 -39.91 24.76
N SER A 16 48.64 -39.52 24.41
CA SER A 16 47.83 -38.46 25.02
C SER A 16 46.60 -39.02 25.74
N VAL A 17 45.99 -38.19 26.58
CA VAL A 17 44.65 -38.42 27.15
C VAL A 17 43.70 -37.41 26.52
N LYS A 18 42.58 -37.87 25.98
CA LYS A 18 41.47 -37.05 25.47
C LYS A 18 40.19 -37.52 26.15
N VAL A 19 39.29 -36.62 26.53
CA VAL A 19 38.03 -36.99 27.19
C VAL A 19 36.85 -36.50 26.36
N ILE A 20 35.91 -37.41 26.07
CA ILE A 20 34.69 -37.13 25.33
C ILE A 20 33.51 -37.27 26.29
N LYS A 21 32.72 -36.21 26.42
CA LYS A 21 31.47 -36.22 27.20
C LYS A 21 30.31 -36.72 26.35
N GLN A 22 29.38 -37.44 26.98
CA GLN A 22 28.11 -37.87 26.40
C GLN A 22 26.95 -37.26 27.21
N GLU A 23 25.80 -37.05 26.56
CA GLU A 23 24.89 -35.94 26.90
C GLU A 23 24.08 -36.05 28.21
N ASN A 24 24.11 -37.17 28.96
CA ASN A 24 23.16 -37.42 30.06
C ASN A 24 23.78 -38.13 31.29
N GLY A 25 24.82 -37.53 31.91
CA GLY A 25 25.45 -38.07 33.12
C GLY A 25 25.85 -37.05 34.17
N VAL A 26 26.16 -37.56 35.38
CA VAL A 26 26.86 -36.80 36.42
C VAL A 26 28.35 -36.85 36.13
N ASP A 27 28.99 -35.68 36.07
CA ASP A 27 30.42 -35.57 35.84
C ASP A 27 31.19 -36.02 37.09
N VAL A 28 32.10 -36.99 36.94
CA VAL A 28 32.97 -37.48 38.04
C VAL A 28 34.32 -36.77 37.89
N PRO A 29 34.75 -35.94 38.85
CA PRO A 29 36.04 -35.26 38.74
C PRO A 29 37.21 -36.26 38.76
N TYR A 30 38.24 -35.93 37.98
CA TYR A 30 39.47 -36.70 37.87
C TYR A 30 40.67 -35.78 37.68
N GLN A 31 41.85 -36.28 38.02
CA GLN A 31 43.15 -35.67 37.78
C GLN A 31 43.98 -36.56 36.85
N VAL A 32 44.88 -35.95 36.08
CA VAL A 32 45.77 -36.67 35.14
C VAL A 32 47.21 -36.30 35.46
N HIS A 33 47.94 -37.24 36.07
CA HIS A 33 49.33 -37.09 36.47
C HIS A 33 50.26 -37.74 35.44
N SER A 34 51.40 -37.12 35.16
CA SER A 34 52.51 -37.77 34.43
C SER A 34 53.56 -38.23 35.43
N ILE A 35 53.70 -39.55 35.60
CA ILE A 35 54.53 -40.15 36.65
C ILE A 35 55.50 -41.14 36.00
N GLY A 36 56.78 -40.77 35.94
CA GLY A 36 57.82 -41.57 35.26
C GLY A 36 57.49 -41.82 33.79
N LEU A 37 57.42 -43.09 33.38
CA LEU A 37 57.02 -43.45 32.02
C LEU A 37 55.51 -43.35 31.77
N TYR A 38 54.68 -43.33 32.81
CA TYR A 38 53.25 -43.57 32.74
C TYR A 38 52.43 -42.28 32.58
N VAL A 39 51.16 -42.43 32.19
CA VAL A 39 50.08 -41.50 32.58
C VAL A 39 49.24 -42.20 33.64
N VAL A 40 48.87 -41.46 34.68
CA VAL A 40 47.96 -41.93 35.73
C VAL A 40 46.71 -41.05 35.74
N VAL A 41 45.53 -41.66 35.61
CA VAL A 41 44.23 -41.00 35.78
C VAL A 41 43.68 -41.41 37.14
N GLU A 42 43.46 -40.43 38.00
CA GLU A 42 42.96 -40.59 39.38
C GLU A 42 41.56 -39.95 39.45
N ALA A 43 40.51 -40.73 39.72
CA ALA A 43 39.14 -40.25 39.81
C ALA A 43 38.62 -40.23 41.26
N GLU A 44 37.85 -39.21 41.63
CA GLU A 44 37.37 -39.00 43.01
C GLU A 44 36.51 -40.14 43.56
N ASN A 45 35.93 -40.97 42.69
CA ASN A 45 35.19 -42.17 43.08
C ASN A 45 36.08 -43.34 43.57
N GLY A 46 37.42 -43.17 43.58
CA GLY A 46 38.38 -44.19 44.03
C GLY A 46 38.81 -45.17 42.93
N LEU A 47 38.69 -44.79 41.66
CA LEU A 47 39.34 -45.47 40.54
C LEU A 47 40.70 -44.82 40.25
N ILE A 48 41.72 -45.65 40.03
CA ILE A 48 43.01 -45.24 39.46
C ILE A 48 43.32 -46.11 38.25
N LEU A 49 43.75 -45.47 37.16
CA LEU A 49 44.16 -46.12 35.92
C LEU A 49 45.57 -45.67 35.56
N MET A 50 46.47 -46.59 35.22
CA MET A 50 47.86 -46.31 34.90
C MET A 50 48.20 -46.93 33.54
N TRP A 51 48.73 -46.14 32.60
CA TRP A 51 49.06 -46.57 31.24
C TRP A 51 50.51 -46.21 30.88
N ASP A 52 51.27 -47.17 30.37
CA ASP A 52 52.68 -47.03 29.99
C ASP A 52 52.94 -46.25 28.68
N LYS A 53 51.91 -45.56 28.16
CA LYS A 53 51.89 -44.88 26.84
C LYS A 53 52.14 -45.86 25.66
N LYS A 54 51.99 -47.17 25.89
CA LYS A 54 52.12 -48.27 24.93
C LYS A 54 50.99 -49.29 25.12
N ASN A 55 51.32 -50.49 25.62
CA ASN A 55 50.47 -51.69 25.61
C ASN A 55 50.07 -52.15 27.03
N SER A 56 50.67 -51.57 28.08
CA SER A 56 50.47 -52.03 29.46
C SER A 56 49.48 -51.12 30.18
N LEU A 57 48.35 -51.70 30.60
CA LEU A 57 47.28 -51.00 31.31
C LEU A 57 47.07 -51.65 32.68
N PHE A 58 47.14 -50.85 33.73
CA PHE A 58 46.90 -51.27 35.11
C PHE A 58 45.68 -50.50 35.64
N ILE A 59 44.77 -51.23 36.30
CA ILE A 59 43.55 -50.66 36.90
C ILE A 59 43.56 -51.02 38.37
N LYS A 60 43.38 -50.02 39.22
CA LYS A 60 43.31 -50.16 40.68
C LYS A 60 42.01 -49.54 41.18
N LEU A 61 41.29 -50.30 41.98
CA LEU A 61 39.99 -49.92 42.52
C LEU A 61 40.09 -49.81 44.05
N SER A 62 39.47 -48.76 44.59
CA SER A 62 39.11 -48.67 46.00
C SER A 62 38.20 -49.85 46.40
N SER A 63 38.30 -50.28 47.65
CA SER A 63 37.45 -51.34 48.23
C SER A 63 35.95 -50.99 48.21
N THR A 64 35.60 -49.73 47.98
CA THR A 64 34.22 -49.31 47.67
C THR A 64 33.60 -50.01 46.45
N PHE A 65 34.42 -50.57 45.55
CA PHE A 65 33.97 -51.35 44.39
C PHE A 65 33.92 -52.87 44.61
N GLN A 66 34.24 -53.37 45.83
CA GLN A 66 34.29 -54.82 46.09
C GLN A 66 32.94 -55.49 45.80
N GLY A 67 32.94 -56.50 44.94
CA GLY A 67 31.75 -57.23 44.47
C GLY A 67 30.77 -56.42 43.60
N GLN A 68 31.14 -55.21 43.14
CA GLN A 68 30.28 -54.31 42.36
C GLN A 68 30.71 -54.12 40.91
N VAL A 69 31.78 -54.80 40.47
CA VAL A 69 32.31 -54.74 39.10
C VAL A 69 32.13 -56.08 38.38
N CYS A 70 32.21 -56.06 37.06
CA CYS A 70 32.23 -57.25 36.23
C CYS A 70 32.95 -56.97 34.91
N GLY A 71 33.75 -57.93 34.43
CA GLY A 71 34.44 -57.83 33.15
C GLY A 71 35.62 -58.79 33.06
N LEU A 72 36.55 -58.51 32.14
CA LEU A 72 37.80 -59.28 31.97
C LEU A 72 38.72 -59.25 33.20
N CYS A 73 38.52 -58.32 34.13
CA CYS A 73 39.24 -58.20 35.40
C CYS A 73 38.53 -58.91 36.57
N GLY A 74 37.59 -59.81 36.28
CA GLY A 74 36.82 -60.53 37.28
C GLY A 74 35.67 -59.72 37.87
N ASN A 75 35.29 -60.04 39.11
CA ASN A 75 34.20 -59.36 39.83
C ASN A 75 34.66 -58.61 41.11
N TYR A 76 35.93 -58.75 41.48
CA TYR A 76 36.53 -58.16 42.67
C TYR A 76 35.75 -58.49 43.98
N ASP A 77 35.21 -59.71 44.14
CA ASP A 77 34.62 -60.14 45.41
C ASP A 77 35.68 -60.64 46.44
N GLY A 78 36.82 -61.14 45.95
CA GLY A 78 37.93 -61.68 46.74
C GLY A 78 38.21 -63.18 46.53
N ASN A 79 37.44 -63.87 45.67
CA ASN A 79 37.56 -65.30 45.38
C ASN A 79 38.04 -65.57 43.95
N GLY A 80 39.34 -65.81 43.79
CA GLY A 80 39.98 -66.13 42.48
C GLY A 80 39.49 -67.41 41.76
N LYS A 81 38.40 -68.03 42.21
CA LYS A 81 37.76 -69.21 41.59
C LYS A 81 36.51 -68.88 40.78
N ASN A 82 35.94 -67.68 40.91
CA ASN A 82 34.81 -67.22 40.10
C ASN A 82 35.09 -65.93 39.31
N ASP A 83 36.34 -65.45 39.26
CA ASP A 83 36.71 -64.31 38.37
C ASP A 83 36.39 -64.61 36.89
N PHE A 84 36.44 -65.87 36.45
CA PHE A 84 35.96 -66.30 35.13
C PHE A 84 34.42 -66.40 35.06
N THR A 85 33.71 -65.41 35.60
CA THR A 85 32.26 -65.25 35.42
C THR A 85 31.98 -64.59 34.07
N SER A 86 31.24 -65.28 33.21
CA SER A 86 30.86 -64.79 31.88
C SER A 86 29.89 -63.61 31.95
N ARG A 87 29.71 -62.90 30.83
CA ARG A 87 28.68 -61.86 30.68
C ARG A 87 27.26 -62.36 31.01
N ASN A 88 27.00 -63.67 30.94
CA ASN A 88 25.72 -64.29 31.30
C ASN A 88 25.60 -64.67 32.78
N GLN A 89 26.58 -64.30 33.63
CA GLN A 89 26.69 -64.68 35.05
C GLN A 89 26.99 -66.18 35.29
N GLU A 90 27.52 -66.88 34.28
CA GLU A 90 27.92 -68.29 34.37
C GLU A 90 29.43 -68.39 34.63
N VAL A 91 29.84 -69.15 35.66
CA VAL A 91 31.27 -69.38 35.93
C VAL A 91 31.81 -70.44 34.97
N VAL A 92 32.75 -70.05 34.11
CA VAL A 92 33.41 -70.95 33.15
C VAL A 92 34.84 -71.26 33.58
N VAL A 93 35.40 -72.34 33.04
CA VAL A 93 36.79 -72.79 33.35
C VAL A 93 37.80 -72.44 32.26
N ASP A 94 37.34 -72.12 31.05
CA ASP A 94 38.20 -71.78 29.92
C ASP A 94 38.33 -70.26 29.74
N ALA A 95 39.57 -69.78 29.63
CA ALA A 95 39.88 -68.35 29.54
C ALA A 95 39.47 -67.73 28.18
N LEU A 96 39.40 -68.53 27.11
CA LEU A 96 38.99 -68.07 25.78
C LEU A 96 37.47 -67.98 25.69
N GLU A 97 36.73 -68.90 26.31
CA GLU A 97 35.28 -68.81 26.52
C GLU A 97 34.91 -67.58 27.35
N PHE A 98 35.55 -67.40 28.51
CA PHE A 98 35.40 -66.23 29.37
C PHE A 98 35.65 -64.93 28.58
N GLY A 99 36.80 -64.82 27.93
CA GLY A 99 37.19 -63.63 27.16
C GLY A 99 36.23 -63.31 26.01
N ASN A 100 35.77 -64.32 25.27
CA ASN A 100 34.82 -64.14 24.17
C ASN A 100 33.41 -63.71 24.65
N SER A 101 33.01 -64.07 25.87
CA SER A 101 31.72 -63.61 26.44
C SER A 101 31.68 -62.10 26.71
N TRP A 102 32.84 -61.49 26.99
CA TRP A 102 32.94 -60.08 27.40
C TRP A 102 33.04 -59.08 26.25
N LYS A 103 33.04 -59.52 24.98
CA LYS A 103 33.01 -58.63 23.79
C LYS A 103 31.89 -57.58 23.89
N VAL A 104 32.18 -56.36 23.44
CA VAL A 104 31.23 -55.22 23.47
C VAL A 104 30.34 -55.18 22.23
N SER A 105 30.90 -55.42 21.04
CA SER A 105 30.12 -55.54 19.80
C SER A 105 29.90 -56.99 19.41
N THR A 106 28.67 -57.29 18.98
CA THR A 106 28.28 -58.56 18.34
C THR A 106 28.90 -58.74 16.95
N SER A 107 29.38 -57.66 16.31
CA SER A 107 30.09 -57.72 15.02
C SER A 107 31.55 -58.18 15.13
N CYS A 108 32.12 -58.22 16.34
CA CYS A 108 33.47 -58.71 16.54
C CYS A 108 33.49 -60.25 16.46
N PRO A 109 34.42 -60.87 15.69
CA PRO A 109 34.58 -62.32 15.66
C PRO A 109 34.97 -62.86 17.05
N ASN A 110 34.91 -64.17 17.24
CA ASN A 110 35.54 -64.79 18.40
C ASN A 110 37.06 -64.81 18.21
N ALA A 111 37.81 -64.69 19.31
CA ALA A 111 39.23 -65.01 19.31
C ALA A 111 39.43 -66.53 19.20
N ASP A 112 40.44 -66.93 18.41
CA ASP A 112 40.86 -68.33 18.23
C ASP A 112 41.76 -68.82 19.37
N VAL A 113 41.89 -70.14 19.51
CA VAL A 113 42.84 -70.77 20.44
C VAL A 113 44.28 -70.38 20.08
N ILE A 114 44.97 -69.72 21.01
CA ILE A 114 46.35 -69.26 20.84
C ILE A 114 47.29 -70.46 20.74
N LYS A 115 47.70 -70.78 19.51
CA LYS A 115 48.80 -71.71 19.23
C LYS A 115 50.10 -71.13 19.79
N ASN A 116 50.89 -71.94 20.50
CA ASN A 116 52.14 -71.51 21.13
C ASN A 116 53.05 -70.76 20.12
N PRO A 117 53.33 -69.45 20.32
CA PRO A 117 54.10 -68.65 19.38
C PRO A 117 55.53 -69.18 19.14
N CYS A 118 56.18 -69.73 20.17
CA CYS A 118 57.52 -70.31 20.03
C CYS A 118 57.49 -71.59 19.19
N ALA A 119 56.42 -72.40 19.29
CA ALA A 119 56.25 -73.57 18.43
C ALA A 119 55.94 -73.21 16.97
N LEU A 120 55.28 -72.07 16.73
CA LEU A 120 55.09 -71.52 15.38
C LEU A 120 56.35 -70.86 14.81
N ARG A 121 57.21 -70.30 15.67
CA ARG A 121 58.44 -69.57 15.31
C ARG A 121 59.64 -70.07 16.12
N SER A 122 60.01 -71.33 15.93
CA SER A 122 61.09 -72.00 16.69
C SER A 122 62.44 -71.27 16.64
N TYR A 123 62.71 -70.50 15.60
CA TYR A 123 63.90 -69.64 15.51
C TYR A 123 63.94 -68.50 16.56
N ARG A 124 62.79 -68.09 17.13
CA ARG A 124 62.68 -67.09 18.20
C ARG A 124 62.87 -67.68 19.60
N GLU A 125 62.62 -68.98 19.77
CA GLU A 125 62.52 -69.64 21.07
C GLU A 125 63.81 -69.50 21.90
N SER A 126 64.96 -69.79 21.29
CA SER A 126 66.27 -69.70 21.96
C SER A 126 66.65 -68.27 22.34
N TRP A 127 66.30 -67.27 21.53
CA TRP A 127 66.50 -65.85 21.84
C TRP A 127 65.60 -65.41 23.00
N SER A 128 64.33 -65.82 22.95
CA SER A 128 63.30 -65.46 23.93
C SER A 128 63.62 -66.03 25.30
N LEU A 129 63.90 -67.33 25.39
CA LEU A 129 64.40 -67.99 26.60
C LEU A 129 65.66 -67.29 27.13
N LYS A 130 66.63 -66.97 26.25
CA LYS A 130 67.89 -66.35 26.69
C LYS A 130 67.69 -64.94 27.24
N ARG A 131 66.81 -64.12 26.65
CA ARG A 131 66.53 -62.76 27.10
C ARG A 131 65.65 -62.74 28.36
N CYS A 132 64.52 -63.45 28.34
CA CYS A 132 63.59 -63.51 29.47
C CYS A 132 64.18 -64.15 30.73
N SER A 133 65.25 -64.94 30.62
CA SER A 133 66.01 -65.44 31.78
C SER A 133 66.49 -64.35 32.76
N ILE A 134 66.47 -63.06 32.38
CA ILE A 134 66.68 -61.94 33.32
C ILE A 134 65.69 -61.95 34.50
N ILE A 135 64.42 -62.30 34.26
CA ILE A 135 63.34 -62.35 35.28
C ILE A 135 63.71 -63.34 36.38
N THR A 136 64.21 -64.52 36.00
CA THR A 136 64.69 -65.57 36.92
C THR A 136 66.15 -65.38 37.36
N SER A 137 66.81 -64.29 36.97
CA SER A 137 68.24 -64.07 37.27
C SER A 137 68.46 -63.34 38.58
N LYS A 138 69.74 -63.30 39.01
CA LYS A 138 70.20 -62.51 40.16
C LYS A 138 69.86 -61.01 40.12
N VAL A 139 69.45 -60.45 38.97
CA VAL A 139 69.00 -59.06 38.85
C VAL A 139 67.73 -58.83 39.69
N PHE A 140 66.80 -59.79 39.68
CA PHE A 140 65.52 -59.72 40.38
C PHE A 140 65.48 -60.54 41.69
N ALA A 141 66.63 -61.01 42.19
CA ALA A 141 66.68 -61.88 43.37
C ALA A 141 66.06 -61.29 44.65
N ALA A 142 66.01 -59.95 44.77
CA ALA A 142 65.34 -59.25 45.87
C ALA A 142 63.80 -59.16 45.74
N CYS A 143 63.24 -59.69 44.64
CA CYS A 143 61.79 -59.76 44.38
C CYS A 143 61.28 -61.21 44.31
N HIS A 144 62.15 -62.20 44.07
CA HIS A 144 61.79 -63.63 43.95
C HIS A 144 61.09 -64.24 45.19
N SER A 145 61.19 -63.59 46.35
CA SER A 145 60.49 -63.96 47.59
C SER A 145 59.09 -63.36 47.69
N GLU A 146 58.85 -62.23 47.01
CA GLU A 146 57.62 -61.44 47.12
C GLU A 146 56.67 -61.69 45.93
N VAL A 147 57.22 -61.93 44.73
CA VAL A 147 56.45 -62.19 43.50
C VAL A 147 57.08 -63.35 42.74
N ASP A 148 56.31 -64.42 42.48
CA ASP A 148 56.74 -65.59 41.70
C ASP A 148 57.20 -65.18 40.28
N PRO A 149 58.47 -65.41 39.90
CA PRO A 149 58.98 -65.08 38.57
C PRO A 149 58.46 -65.99 37.45
N THR A 150 57.96 -67.20 37.74
CA THR A 150 57.65 -68.21 36.70
C THR A 150 56.54 -67.77 35.73
N PRO A 151 55.36 -67.29 36.18
CA PRO A 151 54.31 -66.84 35.26
C PRO A 151 54.76 -65.69 34.33
N PHE A 152 55.58 -64.78 34.86
CA PHE A 152 56.11 -63.63 34.12
C PHE A 152 57.23 -64.01 33.14
N HIS A 153 58.11 -64.94 33.54
CA HIS A 153 59.11 -65.54 32.65
C HIS A 153 58.42 -66.19 31.44
N ASP A 154 57.43 -67.03 31.69
CA ASP A 154 56.76 -67.78 30.63
C ASP A 154 55.88 -66.89 29.74
N ALA A 155 55.31 -65.80 30.29
CA ALA A 155 54.69 -64.74 29.49
C ALA A 155 55.72 -64.05 28.58
N CYS A 156 56.81 -63.54 29.14
CA CYS A 156 57.90 -62.90 28.41
C CYS A 156 58.40 -63.76 27.24
N VAL A 157 58.57 -65.08 27.45
CA VAL A 157 59.01 -66.00 26.41
C VAL A 157 57.97 -66.11 25.28
N ARG A 158 56.68 -66.29 25.60
CA ARG A 158 55.60 -66.35 24.60
C ARG A 158 55.49 -65.05 23.80
N ASP A 159 55.53 -63.91 24.47
CA ASP A 159 55.35 -62.59 23.87
C ASP A 159 56.54 -62.22 22.97
N SER A 160 57.76 -62.52 23.42
CA SER A 160 59.00 -62.38 22.62
C SER A 160 59.00 -63.26 21.36
N CYS A 161 58.43 -64.46 21.45
CA CYS A 161 58.23 -65.33 20.28
C CYS A 161 57.13 -64.82 19.32
N ALA A 162 56.14 -64.06 19.82
CA ALA A 162 54.98 -63.60 19.05
C ALA A 162 55.24 -62.31 18.23
N CYS A 163 56.22 -61.49 18.60
CA CYS A 163 56.50 -60.21 17.95
C CYS A 163 57.53 -60.32 16.81
N ASP A 164 57.17 -59.83 15.61
CA ASP A 164 58.04 -59.71 14.42
C ASP A 164 58.26 -58.24 13.99
N THR A 165 57.74 -57.25 14.71
CA THR A 165 57.74 -55.83 14.31
C THR A 165 57.97 -54.92 15.52
N GLY A 166 58.53 -53.73 15.31
CA GLY A 166 59.01 -52.82 16.38
C GLY A 166 60.46 -53.07 16.81
N GLY A 167 61.01 -54.24 16.47
CA GLY A 167 62.34 -54.69 16.87
C GLY A 167 62.29 -55.47 18.18
N ASP A 168 62.92 -56.65 18.18
CA ASP A 168 62.79 -57.73 19.18
C ASP A 168 62.74 -57.30 20.65
N CYS A 169 63.46 -56.23 21.00
CA CYS A 169 63.50 -55.68 22.34
C CYS A 169 62.12 -55.23 22.85
N GLU A 170 61.19 -54.72 22.05
CA GLU A 170 60.00 -54.03 22.59
C GLU A 170 59.10 -54.95 23.44
N CYS A 171 58.69 -56.11 22.91
CA CYS A 171 57.84 -57.05 23.64
C CYS A 171 58.56 -57.72 24.82
N PHE A 172 59.86 -57.96 24.69
CA PHE A 172 60.73 -58.36 25.80
C PHE A 172 60.75 -57.29 26.91
N CYS A 173 60.93 -56.02 26.56
CA CYS A 173 61.02 -54.92 27.51
C CYS A 173 59.70 -54.64 28.22
N THR A 174 58.54 -54.79 27.56
CA THR A 174 57.24 -54.64 28.23
C THR A 174 56.95 -55.80 29.19
N ALA A 175 57.29 -57.04 28.82
CA ALA A 175 57.10 -58.19 29.70
C ALA A 175 58.02 -58.16 30.94
N VAL A 176 59.27 -57.72 30.80
CA VAL A 176 60.16 -57.52 31.97
C VAL A 176 59.73 -56.30 32.80
N ALA A 177 59.22 -55.23 32.18
CA ALA A 177 58.64 -54.09 32.90
C ALA A 177 57.41 -54.49 33.72
N ALA A 178 56.55 -55.39 33.22
CA ALA A 178 55.41 -55.90 33.97
C ALA A 178 55.82 -56.65 35.25
N TYR A 179 56.89 -57.45 35.20
CA TYR A 179 57.43 -58.07 36.41
C TYR A 179 58.08 -57.03 37.35
N ALA A 180 58.83 -56.08 36.81
CA ALA A 180 59.40 -54.99 37.60
C ALA A 180 58.32 -54.14 38.30
N GLN A 181 57.17 -53.89 37.66
CA GLN A 181 56.04 -53.20 38.26
C GLN A 181 55.41 -54.03 39.39
N ALA A 182 55.23 -55.35 39.22
CA ALA A 182 54.78 -56.22 40.30
C ALA A 182 55.76 -56.23 41.49
N CYS A 183 57.07 -56.23 41.21
CA CYS A 183 58.11 -56.06 42.24
C CYS A 183 58.02 -54.70 42.96
N ASN A 184 57.83 -53.60 42.23
CA ASN A 184 57.65 -52.26 42.81
C ASN A 184 56.41 -52.19 43.71
N GLU A 185 55.29 -52.83 43.31
CA GLU A 185 54.06 -52.90 44.12
C GLU A 185 54.24 -53.73 45.40
N ALA A 186 55.13 -54.72 45.37
CA ALA A 186 55.60 -55.44 46.56
C ALA A 186 56.74 -54.72 47.33
N GLY A 187 57.15 -53.51 46.91
CA GLY A 187 58.22 -52.71 47.54
C GLY A 187 59.66 -53.06 47.11
N ALA A 188 59.85 -54.01 46.19
CA ALA A 188 61.14 -54.45 45.68
C ALA A 188 61.58 -53.64 44.44
N CYS A 189 62.18 -52.47 44.67
CA CYS A 189 62.56 -51.50 43.63
C CYS A 189 63.81 -51.92 42.79
N ILE A 190 63.63 -52.77 41.79
CA ILE A 190 64.75 -53.39 41.03
C ILE A 190 65.28 -52.50 39.89
N ARG A 191 66.56 -52.09 39.94
CA ARG A 191 67.27 -51.47 38.78
C ARG A 191 67.62 -52.53 37.74
N TRP A 192 66.68 -52.83 36.84
CA TRP A 192 66.86 -53.85 35.80
C TRP A 192 67.30 -53.32 34.43
N ARG A 193 66.99 -52.06 34.11
CA ARG A 193 67.35 -51.40 32.84
C ARG A 193 68.82 -50.98 32.79
N THR A 194 69.46 -51.17 31.63
CA THR A 194 70.86 -50.79 31.35
C THR A 194 70.99 -50.26 29.92
N PRO A 195 72.15 -49.69 29.50
CA PRO A 195 72.38 -49.30 28.11
C PRO A 195 72.13 -50.42 27.09
N ASP A 196 72.45 -51.67 27.44
CA ASP A 196 72.28 -52.86 26.60
C ASP A 196 70.93 -53.59 26.78
N ILE A 197 70.14 -53.21 27.79
CA ILE A 197 68.91 -53.88 28.21
C ILE A 197 67.83 -52.83 28.47
N CYS A 198 66.96 -52.63 27.48
CA CYS A 198 65.78 -51.76 27.58
C CYS A 198 66.09 -50.32 28.05
N PRO A 199 67.09 -49.64 27.46
CA PRO A 199 67.55 -48.32 27.92
C PRO A 199 66.44 -47.27 27.90
N VAL A 200 66.53 -46.33 28.84
CA VAL A 200 65.67 -45.14 28.94
C VAL A 200 66.59 -43.94 29.06
N PHE A 201 66.52 -43.03 28.09
CA PHE A 201 67.46 -41.92 27.90
C PHE A 201 67.09 -40.69 28.75
N CYS A 202 67.02 -40.84 30.07
CA CYS A 202 66.71 -39.72 30.97
C CYS A 202 67.73 -38.58 30.86
N ASP A 203 68.98 -38.92 30.58
CA ASP A 203 70.10 -37.98 30.45
C ASP A 203 69.92 -36.98 29.30
N PHE A 204 68.99 -37.23 28.36
CA PHE A 204 68.60 -36.28 27.30
C PHE A 204 68.05 -34.95 27.85
N TYR A 205 67.43 -34.98 29.04
CA TYR A 205 66.86 -33.79 29.66
C TYR A 205 67.88 -32.99 30.49
N ASN A 206 69.10 -33.50 30.69
CA ASN A 206 70.14 -32.80 31.45
C ASN A 206 70.86 -31.76 30.59
N PRO A 207 71.02 -30.52 31.07
CA PRO A 207 71.95 -29.55 30.48
C PRO A 207 73.41 -30.04 30.51
N ILE A 208 74.27 -29.43 29.68
CA ILE A 208 75.65 -29.88 29.48
C ILE A 208 76.47 -29.67 30.77
N GLY A 209 76.72 -30.76 31.49
CA GLY A 209 77.47 -30.79 32.76
C GLY A 209 76.62 -31.12 34.00
N GLU A 210 75.31 -31.28 33.83
CA GLU A 210 74.36 -31.52 34.91
C GLU A 210 73.84 -32.97 34.93
N CYS A 211 73.22 -33.38 36.04
CA CYS A 211 72.77 -34.75 36.32
C CYS A 211 71.47 -34.74 37.16
N GLU A 212 70.54 -33.84 36.84
CA GLU A 212 69.28 -33.67 37.59
C GLU A 212 68.29 -34.81 37.32
N TRP A 213 68.20 -35.22 36.05
CA TRP A 213 67.40 -36.33 35.55
C TRP A 213 68.20 -37.62 35.55
N HIS A 214 67.62 -38.67 36.15
CA HIS A 214 68.13 -40.04 36.12
C HIS A 214 66.97 -41.03 36.04
N TYR A 215 67.25 -42.26 35.56
CA TYR A 215 66.28 -43.36 35.66
C TYR A 215 66.14 -43.84 37.11
N GLN A 216 64.90 -43.96 37.60
CA GLN A 216 64.55 -44.61 38.87
C GLN A 216 63.61 -45.81 38.60
N PRO A 217 63.83 -46.98 39.25
CA PRO A 217 62.91 -48.11 39.16
C PRO A 217 61.64 -47.88 39.97
N CYS A 218 61.77 -47.23 41.13
CA CYS A 218 60.71 -46.61 41.92
C CYS A 218 61.07 -45.13 42.01
N GLY A 219 60.29 -44.25 41.37
CA GLY A 219 60.38 -42.81 41.64
C GLY A 219 59.36 -42.33 42.67
N ASP A 220 59.36 -41.03 42.93
CA ASP A 220 58.45 -40.41 43.89
C ASP A 220 56.98 -40.57 43.42
N PRO A 221 56.09 -41.21 44.20
CA PRO A 221 54.71 -41.51 43.77
C PRO A 221 53.83 -40.28 43.49
N CYS A 222 54.25 -39.10 43.93
CA CYS A 222 53.63 -37.82 43.58
C CYS A 222 54.69 -36.71 43.62
N MET A 223 54.99 -36.12 42.46
CA MET A 223 55.88 -34.96 42.36
C MET A 223 55.09 -33.65 42.46
N LYS A 224 55.78 -32.57 42.81
CA LYS A 224 55.27 -31.22 42.53
C LYS A 224 55.51 -30.89 41.06
N THR A 225 54.42 -30.64 40.34
CA THR A 225 54.45 -30.27 38.93
C THR A 225 53.65 -28.99 38.69
N CYS A 226 53.67 -28.45 37.47
CA CYS A 226 52.83 -27.30 37.15
C CYS A 226 51.34 -27.66 37.07
N ARG A 227 51.01 -28.90 36.69
CA ARG A 227 49.62 -29.43 36.75
C ARG A 227 49.20 -29.92 38.14
N ASN A 228 50.16 -30.32 38.99
CA ASN A 228 49.94 -30.63 40.40
C ASN A 228 50.92 -29.89 41.33
N PRO A 229 50.70 -28.58 41.59
CA PRO A 229 51.57 -27.79 42.48
C PRO A 229 51.49 -28.23 43.95
N SER A 230 50.42 -28.93 44.32
CA SER A 230 50.25 -29.42 45.69
C SER A 230 51.22 -30.55 46.03
N GLY A 231 51.64 -31.35 45.05
CA GLY A 231 52.35 -32.61 45.29
C GLY A 231 51.51 -33.63 46.07
N THR A 232 50.18 -33.56 45.94
CA THR A 232 49.22 -34.48 46.57
C THR A 232 48.56 -35.34 45.50
N CYS A 233 48.65 -36.66 45.66
CA CYS A 233 48.02 -37.68 44.82
C CYS A 233 47.56 -38.82 45.74
N SER A 234 46.68 -39.72 45.27
CA SER A 234 46.26 -40.87 46.08
C SER A 234 47.43 -41.77 46.49
N SER A 235 47.49 -42.08 47.78
CA SER A 235 48.42 -43.08 48.36
C SER A 235 48.26 -44.52 47.81
N GLN A 236 47.23 -44.76 46.98
CA GLN A 236 47.07 -46.02 46.27
C GLN A 236 47.93 -46.10 44.99
N ILE A 237 48.44 -44.98 44.47
CA ILE A 237 49.39 -44.98 43.34
C ILE A 237 50.71 -45.61 43.82
N PRO A 238 51.18 -46.71 43.20
CA PRO A 238 52.47 -47.32 43.55
C PRO A 238 53.65 -46.49 43.04
N ALA A 239 54.87 -46.79 43.50
CA ALA A 239 56.07 -46.18 42.94
C ALA A 239 56.31 -46.73 41.51
N LEU A 240 56.25 -45.85 40.52
CA LEU A 240 56.36 -46.19 39.10
C LEU A 240 57.78 -45.97 38.57
N GLU A 241 58.20 -46.74 37.56
CA GLU A 241 59.52 -46.55 36.94
C GLU A 241 59.55 -45.40 35.93
N GLY A 242 60.72 -44.78 35.75
CA GLY A 242 60.93 -43.78 34.70
C GLY A 242 62.03 -42.76 34.99
N CYS A 243 61.93 -41.61 34.32
CA CYS A 243 62.84 -40.49 34.50
C CYS A 243 62.25 -39.49 35.48
N TYR A 244 63.04 -39.08 36.47
CA TYR A 244 62.61 -38.16 37.52
C TYR A 244 63.72 -37.11 37.77
N PRO A 245 63.39 -35.80 37.77
CA PRO A 245 64.34 -34.74 38.07
C PRO A 245 64.46 -34.47 39.58
N LYS A 246 65.61 -33.96 40.01
CA LYS A 246 65.79 -33.37 41.35
C LYS A 246 65.64 -31.85 41.28
N CYS A 247 64.40 -31.37 41.16
CA CYS A 247 64.14 -29.94 41.10
C CYS A 247 64.69 -29.19 42.34
N PRO A 248 65.42 -28.08 42.16
CA PRO A 248 66.04 -27.35 43.27
C PRO A 248 65.01 -26.49 44.03
N PRO A 249 65.31 -26.05 45.27
CA PRO A 249 64.33 -25.38 46.13
C PRO A 249 63.79 -24.04 45.62
N ASP A 250 64.52 -23.36 44.73
CA ASP A 250 64.11 -22.12 44.06
C ASP A 250 63.20 -22.36 42.85
N GLN A 251 63.25 -23.55 42.25
CA GLN A 251 62.47 -23.96 41.08
C GLN A 251 61.78 -25.32 41.33
N PRO A 252 60.94 -25.47 42.36
CA PRO A 252 60.56 -26.78 42.89
C PRO A 252 59.37 -27.44 42.19
N TYR A 253 58.95 -26.95 41.01
CA TYR A 253 57.84 -27.50 40.22
C TYR A 253 58.35 -27.99 38.87
N LEU A 254 58.02 -29.23 38.47
CA LEU A 254 58.27 -29.72 37.13
C LEU A 254 57.19 -29.23 36.15
N GLU A 255 57.57 -28.48 35.12
CA GLU A 255 56.72 -28.20 33.95
C GLU A 255 56.76 -29.41 33.00
N GLU A 256 55.69 -30.22 32.98
CA GLU A 256 55.66 -31.51 32.30
C GLU A 256 55.74 -31.43 30.77
N SER A 257 55.40 -30.30 30.15
CA SER A 257 55.50 -30.13 28.70
C SER A 257 56.91 -29.81 28.22
N THR A 258 57.69 -29.10 29.02
CA THR A 258 59.08 -28.72 28.68
C THR A 258 60.14 -29.60 29.34
N MET A 259 59.73 -30.43 30.30
CA MET A 259 60.61 -31.28 31.12
C MET A 259 61.68 -30.48 31.86
N LYS A 260 61.26 -29.36 32.48
CA LYS A 260 62.13 -28.46 33.26
C LYS A 260 61.54 -28.16 34.63
N CYS A 261 62.43 -27.98 35.59
CA CYS A 261 62.10 -27.43 36.89
C CYS A 261 61.94 -25.90 36.78
N VAL A 262 60.88 -25.33 37.39
CA VAL A 262 60.48 -23.91 37.28
C VAL A 262 59.92 -23.38 38.61
N PRO A 263 59.89 -22.04 38.83
CA PRO A 263 59.13 -21.45 39.94
C PRO A 263 57.63 -21.39 39.60
N ILE A 264 56.76 -21.31 40.63
CA ILE A 264 55.30 -21.36 40.43
C ILE A 264 54.74 -20.28 39.48
N THR A 265 55.37 -19.11 39.43
CA THR A 265 55.00 -17.99 38.55
C THR A 265 55.37 -18.21 37.08
N GLN A 266 55.97 -19.34 36.73
CA GLN A 266 56.24 -19.76 35.34
C GLN A 266 55.40 -20.98 34.92
N CYS A 267 54.63 -21.58 35.84
CA CYS A 267 53.72 -22.68 35.50
C CYS A 267 52.50 -22.21 34.70
N GLY A 268 52.05 -20.95 34.88
CA GLY A 268 50.78 -20.50 34.33
C GLY A 268 49.60 -21.30 34.90
N CYS A 269 48.57 -21.55 34.10
CA CYS A 269 47.33 -22.22 34.47
C CYS A 269 46.88 -23.20 33.38
N TYR A 270 45.96 -24.11 33.72
CA TYR A 270 45.30 -24.97 32.74
C TYR A 270 43.78 -24.93 32.90
N ASP A 271 43.05 -25.04 31.79
CA ASP A 271 41.60 -25.25 31.81
C ASP A 271 41.22 -26.74 32.00
N GLY A 272 39.92 -27.02 32.11
CA GLY A 272 39.39 -28.37 32.29
C GLY A 272 39.54 -29.30 31.08
N ASP A 273 39.97 -28.78 29.93
CA ASP A 273 40.22 -29.53 28.70
C ASP A 273 41.75 -29.73 28.46
N GLY A 274 42.59 -29.11 29.32
CA GLY A 274 44.03 -29.29 29.40
C GLY A 274 44.87 -28.22 28.69
N THR A 275 44.23 -27.19 28.13
CA THR A 275 44.88 -26.04 27.46
C THR A 275 45.71 -25.25 28.45
N HIS A 276 46.89 -24.79 28.05
CA HIS A 276 47.78 -23.96 28.88
C HIS A 276 47.56 -22.46 28.64
N TYR A 277 47.64 -21.69 29.72
CA TYR A 277 47.58 -20.23 29.76
C TYR A 277 48.76 -19.73 30.61
N ASN A 278 49.43 -18.66 30.19
CA ASN A 278 50.54 -18.06 30.95
C ASN A 278 49.98 -17.19 32.09
N GLU A 279 50.84 -16.68 32.98
CA GLU A 279 50.43 -15.69 33.99
C GLU A 279 49.76 -14.47 33.31
N ASP A 280 48.71 -13.93 33.91
CA ASP A 280 47.85 -12.84 33.40
C ASP A 280 47.06 -13.13 32.09
N ASP A 281 47.20 -14.30 31.44
CA ASP A 281 46.38 -14.66 30.28
C ASP A 281 44.88 -14.80 30.63
N VAL A 282 44.00 -14.43 29.69
CA VAL A 282 42.54 -14.53 29.86
C VAL A 282 42.09 -15.98 29.65
N ILE A 283 41.55 -16.59 30.70
CA ILE A 283 41.00 -17.94 30.67
C ILE A 283 39.51 -17.89 30.31
N PRO A 284 39.00 -18.73 29.38
CA PRO A 284 37.57 -18.82 29.09
C PRO A 284 36.74 -19.21 30.32
N SER A 285 35.84 -18.32 30.74
CA SER A 285 34.89 -18.63 31.81
C SER A 285 33.79 -19.59 31.34
N LYS A 286 33.38 -20.50 32.23
CA LYS A 286 32.17 -21.33 32.07
C LYS A 286 30.93 -20.67 32.67
N GLU A 287 31.12 -19.63 33.49
CA GLU A 287 30.04 -18.81 34.06
C GLU A 287 29.89 -17.50 33.28
N ASN A 288 28.64 -17.14 33.00
CA ASN A 288 28.29 -15.91 32.29
C ASN A 288 28.63 -14.67 33.14
N CYS A 289 28.96 -13.54 32.49
CA CYS A 289 29.37 -12.30 33.15
C CYS A 289 30.62 -12.42 34.04
N GLN A 290 31.52 -13.37 33.76
CA GLN A 290 32.80 -13.48 34.47
C GLN A 290 33.98 -13.42 33.51
N ARG A 291 34.98 -12.63 33.90
CA ARG A 291 36.32 -12.63 33.31
C ARG A 291 37.28 -13.34 34.25
N CYS A 292 37.95 -14.37 33.75
CA CYS A 292 38.98 -15.09 34.48
C CYS A 292 40.37 -14.73 33.94
N LEU A 293 41.32 -14.46 34.82
CA LEU A 293 42.74 -14.30 34.51
C LEU A 293 43.54 -15.42 35.17
N CYS A 294 44.61 -15.88 34.53
CA CYS A 294 45.54 -16.79 35.18
C CYS A 294 46.35 -16.06 36.26
N SER A 295 46.38 -16.63 37.47
CA SER A 295 47.28 -16.21 38.54
C SER A 295 47.82 -17.44 39.26
N SER A 296 49.08 -17.74 39.00
CA SER A 296 49.94 -18.71 39.69
C SER A 296 49.23 -20.04 39.94
N THR A 297 48.89 -20.74 38.85
CA THR A 297 48.18 -22.04 38.80
C THR A 297 46.69 -22.02 39.09
N LYS A 298 46.06 -20.83 39.23
CA LYS A 298 44.60 -20.71 39.42
C LYS A 298 43.97 -19.67 38.50
N ALA A 299 42.77 -19.98 38.02
CA ALA A 299 41.90 -18.98 37.42
C ALA A 299 41.35 -18.05 38.53
N ASN A 300 41.69 -16.76 38.47
CA ASN A 300 41.12 -15.72 39.31
C ASN A 300 39.98 -15.05 38.52
N CYS A 301 38.73 -15.39 38.87
CA CYS A 301 37.54 -14.94 38.16
C CYS A 301 36.84 -13.79 38.90
N SER A 302 36.45 -12.76 38.15
CA SER A 302 35.73 -11.60 38.65
C SER A 302 34.53 -11.27 37.76
N TYR A 303 33.49 -10.67 38.34
CA TYR A 303 32.34 -10.19 37.56
C TYR A 303 32.78 -9.10 36.59
N ASP A 304 32.52 -9.32 35.30
CA ASP A 304 32.80 -8.38 34.20
C ASP A 304 31.55 -8.32 33.32
N ILE A 305 30.97 -7.13 33.19
CA ILE A 305 29.74 -6.93 32.43
C ILE A 305 29.97 -7.06 30.92
N GLU A 306 31.17 -6.76 30.43
CA GLU A 306 31.54 -6.96 29.02
C GLU A 306 31.77 -8.45 28.69
N ALA A 307 31.94 -9.30 29.73
CA ALA A 307 31.94 -10.76 29.61
C ALA A 307 30.52 -11.37 29.70
N CYS A 308 29.48 -10.56 29.90
CA CYS A 308 28.10 -11.03 29.78
C CYS A 308 27.77 -11.39 28.32
N HIS A 309 26.99 -12.46 28.15
CA HIS A 309 26.34 -12.81 26.90
C HIS A 309 24.91 -13.30 27.15
N CYS A 310 24.08 -13.30 26.11
CA CYS A 310 22.74 -13.91 26.14
C CYS A 310 22.53 -14.79 24.91
N ILE A 311 21.62 -15.76 24.99
CA ILE A 311 21.32 -16.70 23.90
C ILE A 311 19.87 -16.47 23.44
N TYR A 312 19.68 -16.26 22.14
CA TYR A 312 18.38 -16.05 21.52
C TYR A 312 18.31 -16.78 20.18
N ASN A 313 17.24 -17.56 19.96
CA ASN A 313 17.08 -18.44 18.79
C ASN A 313 18.30 -19.34 18.48
N GLY A 314 19.05 -19.73 19.53
CA GLY A 314 20.26 -20.55 19.40
C GLY A 314 21.56 -19.80 19.06
N SER A 315 21.49 -18.48 18.83
CA SER A 315 22.64 -17.61 18.61
C SER A 315 23.06 -16.93 19.92
N THR A 316 24.37 -16.80 20.15
CA THR A 316 24.94 -16.10 21.31
C THR A 316 25.31 -14.66 20.95
N TYR A 317 24.89 -13.70 21.79
CA TYR A 317 25.10 -12.27 21.62
C TYR A 317 25.86 -11.70 22.83
N PRO A 318 26.91 -10.88 22.65
CA PRO A 318 27.62 -10.26 23.76
C PRO A 318 26.81 -9.13 24.40
N TYR A 319 27.29 -8.61 25.54
CA TYR A 319 26.74 -7.44 26.19
C TYR A 319 26.63 -6.24 25.23
N GLY A 320 25.57 -5.44 25.40
CA GLY A 320 25.28 -4.29 24.53
C GLY A 320 24.83 -4.60 23.10
N ALA A 321 24.88 -5.86 22.63
CA ALA A 321 24.46 -6.21 21.28
C ALA A 321 22.93 -6.18 21.11
N ILE A 322 22.48 -5.73 19.93
CA ILE A 322 21.06 -5.74 19.55
C ILE A 322 20.69 -7.15 19.11
N VAL A 323 19.91 -7.85 19.94
CA VAL A 323 19.55 -9.26 19.78
C VAL A 323 18.41 -9.45 18.77
N TYR A 324 17.40 -8.59 18.89
CA TYR A 324 16.34 -8.32 17.94
C TYR A 324 15.87 -6.88 18.23
N ASN A 325 15.40 -6.18 17.20
CA ASN A 325 14.91 -4.82 17.33
C ASN A 325 13.37 -4.85 17.35
N THR A 326 12.76 -4.02 18.19
CA THR A 326 11.31 -3.90 18.28
C THR A 326 10.87 -2.46 18.10
N THR A 327 9.69 -2.29 17.51
CA THR A 327 8.97 -1.01 17.47
C THR A 327 8.27 -0.70 18.80
N ASP A 328 8.78 -1.24 19.92
CA ASP A 328 8.15 -1.06 21.23
C ASP A 328 8.43 0.34 21.76
N VAL A 329 7.37 1.05 22.12
CA VAL A 329 7.49 2.42 22.63
C VAL A 329 7.79 2.38 24.12
N LYS A 330 8.73 3.24 24.56
CA LYS A 330 8.96 3.48 25.99
C LYS A 330 7.74 4.19 26.60
N VAL A 331 6.91 3.44 27.30
CA VAL A 331 5.83 3.97 28.12
C VAL A 331 6.38 4.20 29.52
N TYR A 332 6.54 5.47 29.88
CA TYR A 332 6.89 5.89 31.24
C TYR A 332 5.70 5.72 32.18
N ASP A 333 5.98 5.52 33.47
CA ASP A 333 4.96 5.58 34.52
C ASP A 333 4.51 7.03 34.81
N GLU A 334 3.51 7.18 35.68
CA GLU A 334 2.96 8.49 36.07
C GLU A 334 3.98 9.41 36.78
N SER A 335 5.15 8.88 37.18
CA SER A 335 6.24 9.67 37.78
C SER A 335 7.30 10.11 36.76
N GLY A 336 7.25 9.60 35.53
CA GLY A 336 8.28 9.81 34.50
C GLY A 336 9.64 9.17 34.80
N CYS A 337 9.80 8.48 35.94
CA CYS A 337 11.10 8.02 36.42
C CYS A 337 11.42 6.57 36.04
N CYS A 338 10.41 5.72 35.83
CA CYS A 338 10.59 4.38 35.27
C CYS A 338 9.84 4.25 33.94
N TYR A 339 10.30 3.35 33.07
CA TYR A 339 9.63 3.02 31.82
C TYR A 339 9.54 1.52 31.60
N ARG A 340 8.52 1.11 30.84
CA ARG A 340 8.42 -0.22 30.23
C ARG A 340 8.34 -0.08 28.70
N TYR A 341 8.68 -1.14 28.00
CA TYR A 341 8.45 -1.25 26.56
C TYR A 341 7.03 -1.79 26.33
N GLU A 342 6.24 -1.11 25.49
CA GLU A 342 4.94 -1.61 25.01
C GLU A 342 4.95 -1.71 23.49
N CYS A 343 4.62 -2.90 22.98
CA CYS A 343 4.35 -3.11 21.56
C CYS A 343 3.21 -2.21 21.08
N GLN A 344 3.31 -1.66 19.88
CA GLN A 344 2.16 -1.04 19.20
C GLN A 344 1.40 -2.09 18.39
N CYS A 345 0.07 -2.00 18.38
CA CYS A 345 -0.76 -2.78 17.48
C CYS A 345 -0.63 -2.18 16.07
N ILE A 346 0.29 -2.67 15.24
CA ILE A 346 0.47 -2.19 13.86
C ILE A 346 -0.02 -3.25 12.86
N CYS A 347 -1.22 -3.04 12.32
CA CYS A 347 -1.72 -3.83 11.19
C CYS A 347 -1.46 -3.08 9.89
N TYR A 348 -1.06 -3.78 8.84
CA TYR A 348 -0.81 -3.17 7.53
C TYR A 348 -0.98 -4.17 6.38
N GLY A 349 -1.18 -3.65 5.18
CA GLY A 349 -1.24 -4.45 3.98
C GLY A 349 -0.82 -3.64 2.75
N TRP A 350 -0.42 -4.34 1.69
CA TRP A 350 0.06 -3.73 0.47
C TRP A 350 -0.31 -4.54 -0.76
N GLY A 351 -0.79 -3.82 -1.78
CA GLY A 351 -1.60 -4.45 -2.82
C GLY A 351 -2.86 -5.05 -2.20
N ASP A 352 -3.39 -6.04 -2.90
CA ASP A 352 -4.36 -7.00 -2.40
C ASP A 352 -3.98 -8.27 -3.18
N PRO A 353 -3.13 -9.11 -2.56
CA PRO A 353 -3.67 -9.88 -1.46
C PRO A 353 -2.96 -9.79 -0.10
N HIS A 354 -1.94 -8.94 0.11
CA HIS A 354 -1.06 -9.09 1.29
C HIS A 354 -1.55 -8.35 2.54
N TYR A 355 -1.71 -9.10 3.64
CA TYR A 355 -2.10 -8.60 4.97
C TYR A 355 -1.07 -9.02 6.03
N VAL A 356 -0.83 -8.16 7.02
CA VAL A 356 -0.10 -8.47 8.26
C VAL A 356 -0.96 -7.97 9.44
N THR A 357 -1.31 -8.90 10.33
CA THR A 357 -2.10 -8.64 11.54
C THR A 357 -1.34 -7.85 12.60
N PHE A 358 -2.03 -7.41 13.65
CA PHE A 358 -1.44 -6.69 14.77
C PHE A 358 -0.28 -7.44 15.44
N ASP A 359 -0.36 -8.77 15.53
CA ASP A 359 0.68 -9.61 16.14
C ASP A 359 1.75 -10.07 15.13
N GLY A 360 1.62 -9.70 13.85
CA GLY A 360 2.57 -10.03 12.79
C GLY A 360 2.34 -11.37 12.08
N GLN A 361 1.12 -11.91 12.08
CA GLN A 361 0.73 -13.01 11.21
C GLN A 361 0.52 -12.49 9.78
N TYR A 362 1.45 -12.83 8.89
CA TYR A 362 1.31 -12.58 7.45
C TYR A 362 0.36 -13.58 6.80
N TYR A 363 -0.51 -13.13 5.89
CA TYR A 363 -1.30 -13.98 5.01
C TYR A 363 -1.68 -13.30 3.69
N SER A 364 -2.19 -14.10 2.76
CA SER A 364 -2.70 -13.63 1.46
C SER A 364 -4.20 -13.94 1.31
N PHE A 365 -5.00 -12.94 0.96
CA PHE A 365 -6.45 -13.02 0.74
C PHE A 365 -6.87 -12.07 -0.38
N GLN A 366 -7.75 -12.47 -1.31
CA GLN A 366 -8.01 -11.72 -2.54
C GLN A 366 -9.48 -11.85 -2.97
N GLU A 367 -10.30 -10.82 -2.70
CA GLU A 367 -11.75 -10.83 -2.97
C GLU A 367 -12.30 -9.41 -3.21
N ASN A 368 -13.21 -9.26 -4.17
CA ASN A 368 -13.78 -7.98 -4.58
C ASN A 368 -14.96 -7.58 -3.69
N CYS A 369 -14.70 -7.16 -2.46
CA CYS A 369 -15.76 -6.80 -1.51
C CYS A 369 -15.28 -5.81 -0.45
N THR A 370 -16.23 -5.27 0.32
CA THR A 370 -15.95 -4.49 1.53
C THR A 370 -15.79 -5.45 2.72
N TYR A 371 -14.71 -5.31 3.49
CA TYR A 371 -14.38 -6.16 4.63
C TYR A 371 -14.16 -5.34 5.91
N VAL A 372 -14.46 -5.94 7.07
CA VAL A 372 -14.04 -5.40 8.38
C VAL A 372 -12.53 -5.58 8.51
N LEU A 373 -11.75 -4.51 8.31
CA LEU A 373 -10.30 -4.55 8.52
C LEU A 373 -10.03 -4.66 10.03
N ILE A 374 -10.65 -3.77 10.83
CA ILE A 374 -10.66 -3.81 12.29
C ILE A 374 -12.04 -3.36 12.83
N LYS A 375 -12.45 -3.91 13.96
CA LYS A 375 -13.41 -3.28 14.88
C LYS A 375 -13.09 -3.69 16.32
N GLU A 376 -13.69 -2.99 17.28
CA GLU A 376 -13.63 -3.39 18.67
C GLU A 376 -14.47 -4.67 18.95
N ILE A 377 -13.95 -5.59 19.78
CA ILE A 377 -14.70 -6.73 20.32
C ILE A 377 -15.79 -6.22 21.28
N VAL A 378 -15.38 -5.40 22.24
CA VAL A 378 -16.25 -4.62 23.12
C VAL A 378 -16.12 -3.15 22.73
N PRO A 379 -17.14 -2.49 22.15
CA PRO A 379 -17.07 -1.09 21.77
C PRO A 379 -16.88 -0.17 22.97
N ARG A 380 -15.63 0.29 23.19
CA ARG A 380 -15.27 1.30 24.21
C ARG A 380 -15.23 2.69 23.58
N TYR A 381 -14.77 2.78 22.34
CA TYR A 381 -14.55 4.04 21.61
C TYR A 381 -15.49 4.21 20.41
N ASN A 382 -16.21 3.15 20.02
CA ASN A 382 -16.97 3.03 18.77
C ASN A 382 -16.06 3.23 17.54
N PHE A 383 -14.93 2.53 17.54
CA PHE A 383 -13.91 2.60 16.49
C PHE A 383 -13.91 1.34 15.61
N SER A 384 -13.98 1.52 14.29
CA SER A 384 -13.79 0.45 13.31
C SER A 384 -13.28 0.99 11.98
N VAL A 385 -12.47 0.20 11.28
CA VAL A 385 -11.99 0.49 9.92
C VAL A 385 -12.47 -0.63 9.01
N ASN A 386 -13.12 -0.26 7.92
CA ASN A 386 -13.49 -1.17 6.84
C ASN A 386 -12.62 -0.89 5.62
N ILE A 387 -12.17 -1.94 4.93
CA ILE A 387 -11.40 -1.87 3.69
C ILE A 387 -12.33 -2.20 2.53
N ASP A 388 -12.34 -1.37 1.49
CA ASP A 388 -13.16 -1.57 0.30
C ASP A 388 -12.31 -1.98 -0.91
N ASN A 389 -12.36 -3.24 -1.32
CA ASN A 389 -11.55 -3.76 -2.44
C ASN A 389 -12.34 -3.75 -3.76
N TYR A 390 -11.65 -3.57 -4.88
CA TYR A 390 -12.24 -3.53 -6.23
C TYR A 390 -11.37 -4.32 -7.24
N ASN A 391 -11.97 -4.95 -8.25
CA ASN A 391 -11.23 -5.58 -9.36
C ASN A 391 -10.42 -4.52 -10.12
N CYS A 392 -9.09 -4.59 -10.04
CA CYS A 392 -8.19 -3.61 -10.62
C CYS A 392 -7.49 -4.05 -11.91
N ASP A 393 -7.59 -5.33 -12.27
CA ASP A 393 -7.10 -5.89 -13.52
C ASP A 393 -8.25 -6.25 -14.52
N PRO A 394 -7.97 -6.33 -15.84
CA PRO A 394 -9.00 -6.63 -16.84
C PRO A 394 -9.56 -8.06 -16.83
N SER A 395 -8.88 -9.04 -16.22
CA SER A 395 -9.38 -10.41 -16.06
C SER A 395 -10.30 -10.58 -14.86
N GLY A 396 -10.22 -9.67 -13.87
CA GLY A 396 -11.02 -9.73 -12.65
C GLY A 396 -10.54 -10.79 -11.66
N HIS A 397 -9.27 -11.18 -11.74
CA HIS A 397 -8.61 -12.11 -10.83
C HIS A 397 -7.77 -11.38 -9.77
N VAL A 398 -7.40 -10.12 -10.01
CA VAL A 398 -6.63 -9.31 -9.07
C VAL A 398 -7.45 -8.10 -8.64
N THR A 399 -7.65 -8.02 -7.33
CA THR A 399 -8.27 -6.91 -6.64
C THR A 399 -7.22 -5.95 -6.11
N CYS A 400 -7.66 -4.75 -5.75
CA CYS A 400 -6.85 -3.70 -5.12
C CYS A 400 -7.73 -2.94 -4.11
N PRO A 401 -7.16 -2.32 -3.06
CA PRO A 401 -7.93 -1.44 -2.20
C PRO A 401 -8.36 -0.15 -2.95
N GLN A 402 -9.64 0.21 -2.78
CA GLN A 402 -10.26 1.43 -3.33
C GLN A 402 -10.34 2.56 -2.30
N SER A 403 -10.58 2.21 -1.04
CA SER A 403 -10.71 3.16 0.06
C SER A 403 -10.68 2.47 1.42
N LEU A 404 -10.27 3.21 2.46
CA LEU A 404 -10.60 2.89 3.84
C LEU A 404 -11.81 3.71 4.29
N ILE A 405 -12.71 3.06 5.04
CA ILE A 405 -13.90 3.67 5.63
C ILE A 405 -13.76 3.54 7.15
N VAL A 406 -13.39 4.64 7.80
CA VAL A 406 -13.17 4.71 9.24
C VAL A 406 -14.43 5.24 9.93
N HIS A 407 -14.90 4.52 10.93
CA HIS A 407 -15.99 4.91 11.80
C HIS A 407 -15.42 5.26 13.17
N TYR A 408 -15.78 6.43 13.71
CA TYR A 408 -15.42 6.87 15.05
C TYR A 408 -16.48 7.82 15.60
N LYS A 409 -17.05 7.52 16.78
CA LYS A 409 -18.21 8.24 17.34
C LYS A 409 -19.35 8.37 16.30
N SER A 410 -19.63 9.58 15.83
CA SER A 410 -20.63 9.92 14.80
C SER A 410 -19.99 10.33 13.46
N TYR A 411 -18.71 10.04 13.25
CA TYR A 411 -17.98 10.29 12.02
C TYR A 411 -17.84 9.03 11.18
N ILE A 412 -18.11 9.18 9.88
CA ILE A 412 -17.74 8.24 8.81
C ILE A 412 -16.74 8.99 7.94
N ILE A 413 -15.46 8.63 8.06
CA ILE A 413 -14.35 9.19 7.30
C ILE A 413 -13.98 8.22 6.17
N VAL A 414 -13.98 8.68 4.92
CA VAL A 414 -13.54 7.88 3.77
C VAL A 414 -12.24 8.44 3.22
N LEU A 415 -11.18 7.62 3.23
CA LEU A 415 -9.88 7.92 2.64
C LEU A 415 -9.81 7.21 1.27
N THR A 416 -9.71 7.96 0.17
CA THR A 416 -9.83 7.37 -1.19
C THR A 416 -9.09 8.17 -2.28
N PRO A 417 -8.58 7.53 -3.36
CA PRO A 417 -7.94 8.22 -4.47
C PRO A 417 -8.97 8.53 -5.58
N LYS A 418 -9.13 9.82 -5.90
CA LYS A 418 -10.00 10.27 -7.01
C LYS A 418 -9.18 10.33 -8.31
N ARG A 419 -9.56 9.49 -9.28
CA ARG A 419 -8.92 9.45 -10.61
C ARG A 419 -9.44 10.55 -11.52
N SER A 420 -8.53 11.22 -12.21
CA SER A 420 -8.78 12.24 -13.23
C SER A 420 -7.60 12.19 -14.23
N THR A 421 -7.17 13.31 -14.81
CA THR A 421 -5.90 13.41 -15.55
C THR A 421 -4.67 13.13 -14.67
N THR A 422 -4.81 13.32 -13.36
CA THR A 422 -3.90 12.89 -12.30
C THR A 422 -4.72 12.23 -11.20
N THR A 423 -4.16 11.25 -10.50
CA THR A 423 -4.75 10.72 -9.27
C THR A 423 -4.56 11.75 -8.16
N LYS A 424 -5.63 12.12 -7.45
CA LYS A 424 -5.56 13.00 -6.28
C LYS A 424 -6.21 12.35 -5.08
N ASN A 425 -5.56 12.40 -3.93
CA ASN A 425 -6.12 11.93 -2.67
C ASN A 425 -7.28 12.83 -2.22
N VAL A 426 -8.39 12.22 -1.81
CA VAL A 426 -9.62 12.90 -1.41
C VAL A 426 -10.16 12.26 -0.14
N VAL A 427 -10.67 13.12 0.75
CA VAL A 427 -11.28 12.73 2.01
C VAL A 427 -12.76 13.10 1.97
N TYR A 428 -13.62 12.23 2.51
CA TYR A 428 -15.00 12.58 2.80
C TYR A 428 -15.26 12.39 4.30
N ILE A 429 -15.97 13.33 4.92
CA ILE A 429 -16.45 13.21 6.30
C ILE A 429 -17.98 13.38 6.28
N ASN A 430 -18.69 12.34 6.72
CA ASN A 430 -20.16 12.28 6.72
C ASN A 430 -20.77 12.64 5.35
N GLY A 431 -20.15 12.13 4.27
CA GLY A 431 -20.54 12.36 2.88
C GLY A 431 -20.05 13.67 2.25
N ASN A 432 -19.62 14.66 3.04
CA ASN A 432 -19.09 15.92 2.53
C ASN A 432 -17.62 15.76 2.12
N GLN A 433 -17.22 16.26 0.94
CA GLN A 433 -15.82 16.25 0.52
C GLN A 433 -15.02 17.28 1.33
N ILE A 434 -13.96 16.85 2.01
CA ILE A 434 -13.07 17.67 2.82
C ILE A 434 -11.68 17.71 2.16
N PHE A 435 -10.96 18.82 2.31
CA PHE A 435 -9.59 18.93 1.80
C PHE A 435 -8.62 18.17 2.72
N PRO A 436 -7.60 17.45 2.20
CA PRO A 436 -6.85 16.48 3.00
C PRO A 436 -6.06 17.01 4.20
N THR A 437 -5.82 18.32 4.31
CA THR A 437 -5.26 18.95 5.51
C THR A 437 -6.40 19.56 6.34
N PHE A 438 -6.84 18.85 7.37
CA PHE A 438 -8.01 19.19 8.18
C PHE A 438 -7.79 18.83 9.65
N SER A 439 -8.32 19.63 10.58
CA SER A 439 -8.53 19.17 11.95
C SER A 439 -9.71 19.83 12.65
N ASN A 440 -10.31 19.07 13.57
CA ASN A 440 -11.25 19.55 14.58
C ASN A 440 -10.80 19.04 15.98
N GLU A 441 -11.68 19.05 16.96
CA GLU A 441 -11.38 18.61 18.34
C GLU A 441 -11.17 17.08 18.49
N ASP A 442 -11.58 16.29 17.49
CA ASP A 442 -11.58 14.82 17.54
C ASP A 442 -10.59 14.16 16.56
N LEU A 443 -10.32 14.81 15.42
CA LEU A 443 -9.65 14.25 14.26
C LEU A 443 -8.62 15.23 13.70
N MET A 444 -7.47 14.70 13.28
CA MET A 444 -6.50 15.39 12.42
C MET A 444 -6.28 14.55 11.15
N ILE A 445 -6.21 15.20 9.99
CA ILE A 445 -5.95 14.55 8.69
C ILE A 445 -4.91 15.37 7.94
N THR A 446 -3.94 14.69 7.34
CA THR A 446 -2.84 15.28 6.55
C THR A 446 -2.60 14.51 5.25
N SER A 447 -1.86 15.11 4.31
CA SER A 447 -1.50 14.46 3.04
C SER A 447 -0.24 15.07 2.41
N THR A 448 0.61 14.21 1.85
CA THR A 448 1.75 14.58 0.99
C THR A 448 1.42 14.61 -0.51
N GLY A 449 0.14 14.42 -0.85
CA GLY A 449 -0.36 14.28 -2.22
C GLY A 449 -0.43 12.83 -2.72
N ILE A 450 0.49 11.97 -2.28
CA ILE A 450 0.45 10.51 -2.54
C ILE A 450 -0.13 9.70 -1.38
N GLU A 451 0.02 10.21 -0.15
CA GLU A 451 -0.33 9.54 1.09
C GLU A 451 -1.47 10.30 1.80
N LEU A 452 -2.33 9.60 2.54
CA LEU A 452 -3.31 10.15 3.48
C LEU A 452 -3.03 9.58 4.87
N LEU A 453 -2.98 10.44 5.89
CA LEU A 453 -2.87 10.03 7.29
C LEU A 453 -4.01 10.66 8.10
N LEU A 454 -4.87 9.81 8.66
CA LEU A 454 -5.84 10.16 9.70
C LEU A 454 -5.25 9.86 11.07
N THR A 455 -5.33 10.80 12.00
CA THR A 455 -4.99 10.63 13.42
C THR A 455 -6.20 10.99 14.27
N ILE A 456 -6.44 10.20 15.33
CA ILE A 456 -7.53 10.40 16.29
C ILE A 456 -6.90 10.55 17.69
N PRO A 457 -6.50 11.78 18.11
CA PRO A 457 -5.64 11.98 19.28
C PRO A 457 -6.18 11.38 20.58
N ALA A 458 -7.49 11.48 20.80
CA ALA A 458 -8.17 10.99 22.01
C ALA A 458 -8.03 9.48 22.27
N ILE A 459 -7.76 8.68 21.22
CA ILE A 459 -7.49 7.24 21.31
C ILE A 459 -6.11 6.85 20.76
N LYS A 460 -5.27 7.86 20.44
CA LYS A 460 -3.95 7.75 19.79
C LYS A 460 -3.93 6.83 18.55
N ALA A 461 -5.06 6.66 17.87
CA ALA A 461 -5.18 5.81 16.70
C ALA A 461 -4.71 6.55 15.45
N GLN A 462 -3.98 5.85 14.57
CA GLN A 462 -3.57 6.34 13.27
C GLN A 462 -4.07 5.38 12.17
N VAL A 463 -4.54 5.92 11.06
CA VAL A 463 -4.97 5.17 9.88
C VAL A 463 -4.38 5.83 8.64
N MET A 464 -3.52 5.09 7.93
CA MET A 464 -2.82 5.58 6.74
C MET A 464 -3.35 4.87 5.48
N PHE A 465 -3.47 5.63 4.39
CA PHE A 465 -3.84 5.10 3.07
C PHE A 465 -2.98 5.73 1.95
N LYS A 466 -2.34 4.88 1.14
CA LYS A 466 -1.37 5.27 0.10
C LYS A 466 -1.51 4.38 -1.15
N SER A 467 -2.48 4.70 -1.99
CA SER A 467 -2.76 4.02 -3.28
C SER A 467 -3.09 2.52 -3.15
N LEU A 468 -2.07 1.67 -2.97
CA LEU A 468 -2.18 0.22 -2.77
C LEU A 468 -1.75 -0.22 -1.36
N MET A 469 -1.11 0.65 -0.57
CA MET A 469 -0.71 0.39 0.81
C MET A 469 -1.70 1.02 1.79
N TYR A 470 -1.90 0.37 2.94
CA TYR A 470 -2.62 0.92 4.08
C TYR A 470 -2.02 0.41 5.40
N SER A 471 -2.26 1.16 6.49
CA SER A 471 -1.99 0.69 7.84
C SER A 471 -2.99 1.24 8.86
N VAL A 472 -3.13 0.53 9.97
CA VAL A 472 -3.85 0.92 11.18
C VAL A 472 -2.94 0.69 12.37
N THR A 473 -2.57 1.77 13.06
CA THR A 473 -1.74 1.74 14.26
C THR A 473 -2.56 2.12 15.48
N LEU A 474 -2.61 1.25 16.49
CA LEU A 474 -3.34 1.45 17.74
C LEU A 474 -2.41 1.23 18.95
N PRO A 475 -2.59 1.98 20.06
CA PRO A 475 -1.86 1.72 21.29
C PRO A 475 -2.38 0.45 21.98
N ASN A 476 -1.48 -0.50 22.26
CA ASN A 476 -1.79 -1.70 23.04
C ASN A 476 -2.46 -1.33 24.40
N SER A 477 -1.97 -0.29 25.08
CA SER A 477 -2.54 0.23 26.33
C SER A 477 -4.05 0.59 26.29
N LEU A 478 -4.65 0.79 25.12
CA LEU A 478 -6.11 1.02 24.98
C LEU A 478 -6.86 -0.13 24.28
N PHE A 479 -6.20 -0.85 23.37
CA PHE A 479 -6.81 -1.82 22.46
C PHE A 479 -6.41 -3.30 22.71
N HIS A 480 -5.52 -3.57 23.68
CA HIS A 480 -5.11 -4.92 24.06
C HIS A 480 -6.30 -5.86 24.26
N ASN A 481 -6.27 -7.02 23.58
CA ASN A 481 -7.30 -8.06 23.61
C ASN A 481 -8.74 -7.49 23.37
N ASN A 482 -8.86 -6.49 22.48
CA ASN A 482 -10.14 -5.86 22.16
C ASN A 482 -10.34 -5.60 20.66
N THR A 483 -9.58 -6.22 19.75
CA THR A 483 -9.75 -6.06 18.29
C THR A 483 -10.19 -7.36 17.62
N GLU A 484 -11.03 -7.26 16.59
CA GLU A 484 -11.39 -8.37 15.68
C GLU A 484 -11.59 -7.85 14.25
N GLY A 485 -11.32 -8.69 13.24
CA GLY A 485 -11.34 -8.32 11.82
C GLY A 485 -10.19 -8.99 11.05
N GLN A 486 -9.91 -8.53 9.84
CA GLN A 486 -8.76 -8.99 9.04
C GLN A 486 -7.40 -8.80 9.76
N CYS A 487 -7.28 -7.79 10.62
CA CYS A 487 -6.06 -7.53 11.41
C CYS A 487 -5.90 -8.37 12.68
N GLY A 488 -6.87 -9.25 12.99
CA GLY A 488 -6.82 -10.13 14.16
C GLY A 488 -6.91 -9.41 15.52
N THR A 489 -6.31 -10.03 16.53
CA THR A 489 -6.41 -9.62 17.94
C THR A 489 -5.08 -9.00 18.36
N CYS A 490 -5.03 -7.76 18.83
CA CYS A 490 -3.80 -7.23 19.41
C CYS A 490 -3.58 -7.78 20.82
N ASP A 491 -2.90 -8.92 20.95
CA ASP A 491 -2.44 -9.43 22.25
C ASP A 491 -1.06 -10.14 22.22
N ASN A 492 -0.33 -10.05 21.11
CA ASN A 492 0.94 -10.71 20.81
C ASN A 492 0.86 -12.26 20.70
N ILE A 493 -0.30 -12.82 20.40
CA ILE A 493 -0.57 -14.25 20.24
C ILE A 493 -1.18 -14.58 18.86
N ARG A 494 -0.36 -14.49 17.79
CA ARG A 494 -0.65 -14.88 16.38
C ARG A 494 -1.50 -16.15 16.15
N LYS A 495 -1.55 -17.07 17.12
CA LYS A 495 -2.41 -18.25 17.08
C LYS A 495 -3.90 -17.95 17.22
N ASN A 496 -4.29 -16.76 17.68
CA ASN A 496 -5.68 -16.32 17.78
C ASN A 496 -6.09 -15.32 16.67
N ASP A 497 -5.14 -14.81 15.88
CA ASP A 497 -5.35 -13.74 14.88
C ASP A 497 -6.48 -14.06 13.88
N CYS A 498 -6.58 -15.33 13.48
CA CYS A 498 -7.55 -15.80 12.50
C CYS A 498 -8.96 -15.97 13.10
N ARG A 499 -9.39 -14.99 13.91
CA ARG A 499 -10.62 -14.99 14.70
C ARG A 499 -11.85 -14.65 13.86
N LEU A 500 -12.80 -15.57 13.86
CA LEU A 500 -14.08 -15.46 13.16
C LEU A 500 -15.05 -14.48 13.85
N PRO A 501 -16.07 -13.96 13.12
CA PRO A 501 -17.11 -13.09 13.70
C PRO A 501 -17.95 -13.71 14.83
N ASN A 502 -17.86 -15.03 15.03
CA ASN A 502 -18.54 -15.77 16.10
C ASN A 502 -17.63 -16.05 17.32
N GLY A 503 -16.39 -15.55 17.32
CA GLY A 503 -15.40 -15.77 18.39
C GLY A 503 -14.61 -17.08 18.33
N GLN A 504 -14.85 -17.94 17.33
CA GLN A 504 -14.01 -19.13 17.08
C GLN A 504 -12.74 -18.73 16.32
N ILE A 505 -11.68 -19.55 16.41
CA ILE A 505 -10.44 -19.36 15.64
C ILE A 505 -10.46 -20.30 14.44
N ASP A 506 -10.29 -19.76 13.23
CA ASP A 506 -10.07 -20.56 12.03
C ASP A 506 -8.60 -21.06 12.00
N PRO A 507 -8.30 -22.28 11.54
CA PRO A 507 -6.92 -22.73 11.32
C PRO A 507 -6.16 -21.91 10.26
N SER A 508 -6.81 -20.99 9.54
CA SER A 508 -6.23 -20.18 8.47
C SER A 508 -6.83 -18.77 8.40
N CYS A 509 -5.99 -17.74 8.40
CA CYS A 509 -6.47 -16.36 8.24
C CYS A 509 -7.13 -16.10 6.87
N PRO A 510 -6.70 -16.73 5.74
CA PRO A 510 -7.47 -16.67 4.50
C PRO A 510 -8.87 -17.32 4.61
N GLY A 511 -9.03 -18.40 5.39
CA GLY A 511 -10.34 -19.01 5.66
C GLY A 511 -11.26 -18.11 6.47
N MET A 512 -10.71 -17.49 7.52
CA MET A 512 -11.38 -16.44 8.31
C MET A 512 -11.82 -15.25 7.44
N ALA A 513 -10.95 -14.79 6.54
CA ALA A 513 -11.12 -13.53 5.82
C ALA A 513 -12.43 -13.45 5.01
N HIS A 514 -12.88 -14.55 4.39
CA HIS A 514 -14.16 -14.60 3.68
C HIS A 514 -15.39 -14.34 4.57
N GLN A 515 -15.27 -14.47 5.90
CA GLN A 515 -16.38 -14.29 6.85
C GLN A 515 -16.52 -12.84 7.34
N TRP A 516 -15.50 -12.00 7.14
CA TRP A 516 -15.51 -10.58 7.54
C TRP A 516 -16.13 -9.62 6.52
N GLN A 517 -16.84 -10.16 5.52
CA GLN A 517 -17.50 -9.37 4.46
C GLN A 517 -18.69 -8.56 4.97
N ILE A 518 -18.84 -7.34 4.44
CA ILE A 518 -19.90 -6.39 4.79
C ILE A 518 -20.87 -6.27 3.59
N PRO A 519 -22.20 -6.30 3.79
CA PRO A 519 -23.15 -5.99 2.72
C PRO A 519 -22.98 -4.55 2.21
N ASP A 520 -22.79 -4.41 0.89
CA ASP A 520 -22.74 -3.12 0.18
C ASP A 520 -23.78 -3.10 -0.96
N ASP A 521 -24.65 -2.08 -0.97
CA ASP A 521 -25.66 -1.89 -2.00
C ASP A 521 -25.07 -1.74 -3.42
N LYS A 522 -23.83 -1.25 -3.52
CA LYS A 522 -23.10 -1.11 -4.81
C LYS A 522 -22.45 -2.43 -5.26
N LYS A 523 -22.21 -3.35 -4.32
CA LYS A 523 -21.65 -4.68 -4.55
C LYS A 523 -22.61 -5.76 -4.04
N PRO A 524 -23.81 -5.95 -4.66
CA PRO A 524 -24.86 -6.84 -4.16
C PRO A 524 -24.52 -8.35 -4.14
N TYR A 525 -23.28 -8.71 -4.49
CA TYR A 525 -22.66 -10.03 -4.36
C TYR A 525 -21.90 -10.20 -3.03
N CYS A 526 -21.52 -9.10 -2.35
CA CYS A 526 -21.11 -9.08 -0.94
C CYS A 526 -22.27 -9.50 -0.04
N LYS A 527 -22.29 -10.77 0.38
CA LYS A 527 -23.36 -11.36 1.21
C LYS A 527 -22.78 -12.41 2.15
N PRO A 528 -22.77 -12.17 3.48
CA PRO A 528 -22.32 -13.14 4.47
C PRO A 528 -22.91 -14.53 4.23
N LYS A 529 -22.04 -15.52 4.00
CA LYS A 529 -22.43 -16.93 3.87
C LYS A 529 -22.99 -17.37 5.22
N SER A 530 -24.28 -17.75 5.25
CA SER A 530 -24.89 -18.25 6.49
C SER A 530 -24.17 -19.50 7.00
N PRO A 531 -24.03 -19.69 8.32
CA PRO A 531 -23.33 -20.83 8.88
C PRO A 531 -24.12 -22.13 8.62
N THR A 532 -23.66 -22.91 7.63
CA THR A 532 -24.13 -24.27 7.42
C THR A 532 -23.80 -25.11 8.66
N PRO A 533 -24.76 -25.84 9.26
CA PRO A 533 -24.49 -26.63 10.46
C PRO A 533 -23.42 -27.69 10.20
N SER A 534 -22.29 -27.60 10.91
CA SER A 534 -21.23 -28.60 10.86
C SER A 534 -21.75 -29.92 11.43
N THR A 535 -21.88 -30.95 10.60
CA THR A 535 -22.36 -32.27 11.02
C THR A 535 -21.40 -32.91 12.02
N THR A 536 -21.79 -32.89 13.30
CA THR A 536 -21.02 -33.47 14.40
C THR A 536 -20.78 -34.96 14.15
N THR A 537 -19.54 -35.32 13.82
CA THR A 537 -19.09 -36.71 13.78
C THR A 537 -18.07 -36.89 14.90
N THR A 538 -18.46 -37.62 15.94
CA THR A 538 -17.63 -37.91 17.11
C THR A 538 -16.34 -38.64 16.72
N GLN A 539 -15.24 -38.29 17.38
CA GLN A 539 -13.99 -39.03 17.27
C GLN A 539 -14.20 -40.50 17.68
N SER A 540 -13.72 -41.42 16.84
CA SER A 540 -13.48 -42.81 17.22
C SER A 540 -12.20 -43.28 16.53
N THR A 541 -11.24 -43.77 17.31
CA THR A 541 -9.92 -44.18 16.83
C THR A 541 -9.96 -45.44 15.97
N LYS A 542 -9.43 -45.39 14.75
CA LYS A 542 -8.69 -46.52 14.14
C LYS A 542 -7.91 -46.13 12.88
N HIS A 543 -6.67 -46.60 12.79
CA HIS A 543 -5.95 -46.68 11.51
C HIS A 543 -6.54 -47.79 10.64
N THR A 544 -6.99 -47.44 9.43
CA THR A 544 -6.79 -48.23 8.19
C THR A 544 -7.19 -47.38 6.98
N SER A 545 -6.28 -47.23 6.01
CA SER A 545 -6.58 -46.55 4.75
C SER A 545 -7.23 -47.51 3.74
N PRO A 546 -8.34 -47.14 3.08
CA PRO A 546 -8.82 -47.80 1.87
C PRO A 546 -8.61 -46.91 0.64
N THR A 547 -7.71 -47.31 -0.25
CA THR A 547 -7.53 -46.65 -1.56
C THR A 547 -8.67 -47.00 -2.51
N LYS A 548 -9.24 -45.99 -3.18
CA LYS A 548 -10.08 -46.15 -4.39
C LYS A 548 -9.71 -45.04 -5.39
N PRO A 549 -9.57 -45.33 -6.70
CA PRO A 549 -8.72 -44.52 -7.56
C PRO A 549 -9.32 -43.17 -7.97
N MET A 550 -8.40 -42.23 -8.21
CA MET A 550 -8.63 -40.90 -8.75
C MET A 550 -9.01 -40.97 -10.25
N PRO A 551 -9.88 -40.08 -10.77
CA PRO A 551 -10.07 -39.92 -12.21
C PRO A 551 -8.76 -39.51 -12.92
N PRO A 552 -8.65 -39.69 -14.26
CA PRO A 552 -7.48 -39.26 -14.99
C PRO A 552 -7.26 -37.75 -14.84
N SER A 553 -6.14 -37.35 -14.26
CA SER A 553 -5.73 -35.95 -14.20
C SER A 553 -5.43 -35.46 -15.62
N THR A 554 -6.22 -34.50 -16.11
CA THR A 554 -5.74 -33.55 -17.12
C THR A 554 -4.43 -32.95 -16.62
N PRO A 555 -3.43 -32.72 -17.49
CA PRO A 555 -2.14 -32.18 -17.06
C PRO A 555 -2.37 -30.81 -16.43
N THR A 556 -2.11 -30.71 -15.13
CA THR A 556 -2.09 -29.43 -14.41
C THR A 556 -1.10 -28.52 -15.12
N PRO A 557 -1.46 -27.28 -15.51
CA PRO A 557 -0.49 -26.37 -16.09
C PRO A 557 0.64 -26.17 -15.08
N THR A 558 1.88 -26.32 -15.55
CA THR A 558 3.06 -26.05 -14.73
C THR A 558 2.96 -24.64 -14.16
N PRO A 559 3.24 -24.40 -12.86
CA PRO A 559 3.27 -23.05 -12.33
C PRO A 559 4.16 -22.18 -13.20
N PRO A 560 3.70 -21.00 -13.68
CA PRO A 560 4.42 -20.24 -14.69
C PRO A 560 5.78 -19.83 -14.12
N THR A 561 6.85 -20.39 -14.68
CA THR A 561 8.22 -20.06 -14.29
C THR A 561 8.46 -18.58 -14.53
N CYS A 562 8.63 -17.84 -13.44
CA CYS A 562 8.70 -16.38 -13.49
C CYS A 562 9.84 -15.93 -14.43
N PRO A 563 9.56 -15.10 -15.45
CA PRO A 563 10.57 -14.76 -16.46
C PRO A 563 11.84 -14.17 -15.85
N SER A 564 13.01 -14.69 -16.27
CA SER A 564 14.32 -14.27 -15.76
C SER A 564 14.49 -12.75 -15.85
N GLY A 565 14.85 -12.13 -14.72
CA GLY A 565 15.01 -10.67 -14.60
C GLY A 565 13.72 -9.91 -14.23
N LYS A 566 12.54 -10.53 -14.24
CA LYS A 566 11.28 -9.90 -13.80
C LYS A 566 11.27 -9.62 -12.29
N THR A 567 12.00 -10.40 -11.50
CA THR A 567 12.18 -10.21 -10.05
C THR A 567 13.24 -9.17 -9.67
N ALA A 568 14.04 -8.66 -10.62
CA ALA A 568 15.20 -7.80 -10.35
C ALA A 568 14.88 -6.46 -9.67
N ILE A 569 13.60 -6.09 -9.59
CA ILE A 569 13.13 -4.93 -8.82
C ILE A 569 13.00 -5.26 -7.32
N CYS A 570 12.66 -6.50 -6.98
CA CYS A 570 12.47 -6.97 -5.61
C CYS A 570 13.79 -7.22 -4.88
N ASP A 571 14.83 -7.62 -5.62
CA ASP A 571 16.18 -7.85 -5.07
C ASP A 571 16.77 -6.58 -4.41
N ILE A 572 16.24 -5.39 -4.72
CA ILE A 572 16.57 -4.12 -4.05
C ILE A 572 16.22 -4.17 -2.56
N ILE A 573 15.13 -4.85 -2.14
CA ILE A 573 14.71 -4.98 -0.73
C ILE A 573 15.80 -5.66 0.11
N LEU A 574 16.55 -6.60 -0.49
CA LEU A 574 17.67 -7.31 0.13
C LEU A 574 19.04 -6.69 -0.18
N SER A 575 19.09 -5.55 -0.87
CA SER A 575 20.34 -4.88 -1.25
C SER A 575 20.81 -3.87 -0.18
N PRO A 576 22.07 -3.42 -0.23
CA PRO A 576 22.60 -2.40 0.70
C PRO A 576 21.82 -1.07 0.75
N VAL A 577 20.96 -0.81 -0.25
CA VAL A 577 20.02 0.33 -0.25
C VAL A 577 19.13 0.33 1.00
N PHE A 578 18.82 -0.86 1.54
CA PHE A 578 17.95 -1.05 2.69
C PHE A 578 18.65 -1.60 3.94
N GLU A 579 19.99 -1.68 3.96
CA GLU A 579 20.79 -2.30 5.03
C GLU A 579 20.40 -1.81 6.43
N GLN A 580 20.38 -0.49 6.64
CA GLN A 580 19.97 0.14 7.91
C GLN A 580 18.52 -0.19 8.35
N CYS A 581 17.67 -0.63 7.42
CA CYS A 581 16.31 -1.05 7.73
C CYS A 581 16.17 -2.55 8.01
N HIS A 582 17.13 -3.38 7.57
CA HIS A 582 17.15 -4.80 7.94
C HIS A 582 17.30 -4.97 9.46
N ASP A 583 17.94 -4.00 10.11
CA ASP A 583 18.09 -3.88 11.57
C ASP A 583 16.81 -3.48 12.32
N VAL A 584 15.75 -2.97 11.66
CA VAL A 584 14.49 -2.52 12.30
C VAL A 584 13.24 -3.26 11.81
N ILE A 585 13.17 -3.62 10.53
CA ILE A 585 11.99 -4.26 9.90
C ILE A 585 12.46 -5.51 9.13
N PRO A 586 11.94 -6.72 9.40
CA PRO A 586 12.36 -7.92 8.68
C PRO A 586 12.02 -7.87 7.16
N PRO A 587 12.99 -7.98 6.23
CA PRO A 587 12.75 -7.78 4.80
C PRO A 587 12.01 -8.93 4.09
N ARG A 588 12.03 -10.16 4.63
CA ARG A 588 11.54 -11.36 3.92
C ARG A 588 10.09 -11.27 3.42
N PRO A 589 9.09 -10.89 4.23
CA PRO A 589 7.69 -10.83 3.76
C PRO A 589 7.51 -9.88 2.57
N PHE A 590 8.17 -8.71 2.61
CA PHE A 590 8.13 -7.72 1.53
C PHE A 590 8.83 -8.22 0.25
N PHE A 591 9.95 -8.93 0.40
CA PHE A 591 10.66 -9.56 -0.72
C PHE A 591 9.86 -10.69 -1.38
N GLU A 592 9.23 -11.55 -0.57
CA GLU A 592 8.43 -12.68 -1.05
C GLU A 592 7.11 -12.22 -1.70
N ALA A 593 6.42 -11.24 -1.09
CA ALA A 593 5.27 -10.57 -1.68
C ALA A 593 5.62 -9.87 -3.01
N CYS A 594 6.69 -9.07 -3.04
CA CYS A 594 7.16 -8.41 -4.26
C CYS A 594 7.37 -9.43 -5.39
N LYS A 595 8.04 -10.55 -5.08
CA LYS A 595 8.26 -11.63 -6.05
C LYS A 595 6.95 -12.28 -6.50
N PHE A 596 6.00 -12.50 -5.61
CA PHE A 596 4.68 -12.99 -5.97
C PHE A 596 3.99 -12.04 -6.96
N ASP A 597 3.90 -10.75 -6.63
CA ASP A 597 3.24 -9.72 -7.44
C ASP A 597 3.86 -9.57 -8.82
N VAL A 598 5.19 -9.35 -8.89
CA VAL A 598 5.86 -9.15 -10.19
C VAL A 598 5.84 -10.40 -11.04
N CYS A 599 5.70 -11.60 -10.47
CA CYS A 599 5.57 -12.82 -11.26
C CYS A 599 4.17 -12.97 -11.86
N HIS A 600 3.11 -12.73 -11.10
CA HIS A 600 1.72 -12.93 -11.55
C HIS A 600 1.13 -11.75 -12.34
N MET A 601 1.52 -10.50 -12.08
CA MET A 601 1.04 -9.34 -12.82
C MET A 601 1.82 -9.09 -14.12
N PRO A 602 1.21 -8.51 -15.17
CA PRO A 602 1.90 -8.24 -16.43
C PRO A 602 2.92 -7.10 -16.34
N ASN A 603 2.72 -6.14 -15.42
CA ASN A 603 3.57 -4.97 -15.26
C ASN A 603 4.53 -5.10 -14.06
N ILE A 604 5.84 -5.03 -14.33
CA ILE A 604 6.91 -5.10 -13.31
C ILE A 604 6.86 -3.96 -12.29
N THR A 605 6.26 -2.79 -12.60
CA THR A 605 6.17 -1.68 -11.63
C THR A 605 5.21 -1.97 -10.48
N ILE A 606 4.49 -3.10 -10.46
CA ILE A 606 3.75 -3.53 -9.26
C ILE A 606 4.69 -3.73 -8.07
N GLY A 607 5.93 -4.19 -8.31
CA GLY A 607 6.94 -4.39 -7.27
C GLY A 607 7.32 -3.10 -6.55
N CYS A 608 7.14 -1.93 -7.18
CA CYS A 608 7.31 -0.64 -6.53
C CYS A 608 6.44 -0.51 -5.27
N SER A 609 5.25 -1.12 -5.21
CA SER A 609 4.38 -1.07 -4.03
C SER A 609 5.00 -1.79 -2.82
N SER A 610 5.68 -2.92 -3.02
CA SER A 610 6.38 -3.64 -1.95
C SER A 610 7.62 -2.88 -1.47
N LEU A 611 8.37 -2.23 -2.37
CA LEU A 611 9.51 -1.36 -1.99
C LEU A 611 9.03 -0.10 -1.24
N GLU A 612 7.96 0.54 -1.72
CA GLU A 612 7.32 1.70 -1.10
C GLU A 612 6.79 1.37 0.29
N THR A 613 6.12 0.21 0.43
CA THR A 613 5.64 -0.29 1.73
C THR A 613 6.78 -0.55 2.69
N TYR A 614 7.84 -1.23 2.24
CA TYR A 614 8.99 -1.48 3.08
C TYR A 614 9.65 -0.17 3.53
N ALA A 615 9.88 0.78 2.61
CA ALA A 615 10.44 2.10 2.92
C ALA A 615 9.58 2.93 3.90
N VAL A 616 8.24 2.86 3.81
CA VAL A 616 7.34 3.50 4.79
C VAL A 616 7.48 2.86 6.18
N MET A 617 7.58 1.53 6.26
CA MET A 617 7.83 0.84 7.53
C MET A 617 9.21 1.19 8.12
N CYS A 618 10.25 1.29 7.28
CA CYS A 618 11.57 1.79 7.69
C CYS A 618 11.49 3.21 8.28
N ALA A 619 10.80 4.13 7.59
CA ALA A 619 10.64 5.51 8.03
C ALA A 619 9.82 5.62 9.32
N GLY A 620 8.80 4.77 9.52
CA GLY A 620 8.06 4.63 10.77
C GLY A 620 8.92 4.16 11.95
N ALA A 621 9.94 3.34 11.68
CA ALA A 621 10.98 2.97 12.64
C ALA A 621 12.16 3.98 12.71
N GLY A 622 12.00 5.18 12.14
CA GLY A 622 13.01 6.25 12.17
C GLY A 622 14.12 6.14 11.11
N VAL A 623 14.13 5.11 10.27
CA VAL A 623 15.18 4.85 9.27
C VAL A 623 14.74 5.36 7.90
N CYS A 624 15.17 6.58 7.55
CA CYS A 624 14.82 7.20 6.27
C CYS A 624 15.69 6.72 5.10
N ILE A 625 15.07 6.11 4.07
CA ILE A 625 15.78 5.53 2.93
C ILE A 625 15.31 6.11 1.60
N ASN A 626 16.24 6.68 0.82
CA ASN A 626 15.96 7.19 -0.53
C ASN A 626 16.03 6.09 -1.60
N TRP A 627 15.05 5.19 -1.56
CA TRP A 627 15.02 3.96 -2.37
C TRP A 627 14.75 4.17 -3.87
N ARG A 628 13.98 5.20 -4.26
CA ARG A 628 13.47 5.33 -5.64
C ARG A 628 14.56 5.44 -6.70
N ASN A 629 15.67 6.12 -6.39
CA ASN A 629 16.81 6.27 -7.30
C ASN A 629 17.40 4.90 -7.70
N SER A 630 17.44 3.95 -6.78
CA SER A 630 17.98 2.59 -7.00
C SER A 630 17.14 1.74 -7.97
N THR A 631 15.93 2.21 -8.33
CA THR A 631 15.00 1.48 -9.22
C THR A 631 15.28 1.71 -10.71
N ASN A 632 16.27 2.54 -11.06
CA ASN A 632 16.59 2.95 -12.44
C ASN A 632 15.35 3.52 -13.18
N GLY A 633 14.67 4.46 -12.54
CA GLY A 633 13.48 5.14 -13.08
C GLY A 633 12.16 4.34 -13.00
N LYS A 634 12.19 3.03 -12.69
CA LYS A 634 10.98 2.18 -12.69
C LYS A 634 9.91 2.61 -11.67
N CYS A 635 10.31 3.26 -10.57
CA CYS A 635 9.43 3.73 -9.51
C CYS A 635 9.55 5.26 -9.27
N GLU A 636 9.95 6.00 -10.30
CA GLU A 636 10.15 7.46 -10.23
C GLU A 636 8.87 8.20 -9.83
N LEU A 637 8.98 9.14 -8.88
CA LEU A 637 7.88 10.00 -8.46
C LEU A 637 8.05 11.40 -9.06
N ILE A 638 7.27 11.71 -10.09
CA ILE A 638 7.31 13.00 -10.78
C ILE A 638 6.52 14.04 -9.96
N CYS A 639 7.23 14.92 -9.25
CA CYS A 639 6.62 16.02 -8.51
C CYS A 639 6.19 17.20 -9.40
N PRO A 640 5.21 18.03 -8.96
CA PRO A 640 4.89 19.29 -9.61
C PRO A 640 6.10 20.21 -9.72
N LYS A 641 6.20 21.02 -10.78
CA LYS A 641 7.41 21.80 -11.16
C LYS A 641 8.05 22.69 -10.08
N THR A 642 7.35 23.03 -9.00
CA THR A 642 7.88 23.86 -7.90
C THR A 642 8.20 23.08 -6.63
N LYS A 643 7.88 21.77 -6.60
CA LYS A 643 8.10 20.84 -5.49
C LYS A 643 9.22 19.85 -5.85
N VAL A 644 9.94 19.39 -4.84
CA VAL A 644 10.96 18.35 -4.94
C VAL A 644 10.50 17.09 -4.20
N TYR A 645 10.88 15.92 -4.71
CA TYR A 645 10.67 14.66 -4.00
C TYR A 645 11.57 14.61 -2.76
N LYS A 646 11.01 14.18 -1.62
CA LYS A 646 11.78 13.74 -0.45
C LYS A 646 11.27 12.38 -0.01
N ALA A 647 12.21 11.45 0.27
CA ALA A 647 11.90 10.12 0.78
C ALA A 647 11.20 10.19 2.15
N CYS A 648 11.62 11.15 2.99
CA CYS A 648 10.96 11.52 4.23
C CYS A 648 10.95 13.06 4.32
N GLY A 649 9.79 13.63 4.61
CA GLY A 649 9.59 15.06 4.85
C GLY A 649 8.54 15.30 5.93
N PRO A 650 8.38 16.56 6.37
CA PRO A 650 7.50 16.89 7.49
C PRO A 650 6.03 16.68 7.12
N THR A 651 5.29 16.00 7.99
CA THR A 651 3.85 15.72 7.81
C THR A 651 3.01 17.00 7.67
N ILE A 652 3.45 18.09 8.31
CA ILE A 652 2.86 19.44 8.20
C ILE A 652 3.90 20.36 7.56
N GLN A 653 3.60 20.88 6.36
CA GLN A 653 4.41 21.92 5.71
C GLN A 653 3.86 23.31 6.06
N PRO A 654 4.72 24.33 6.31
CA PRO A 654 4.29 25.71 6.49
C PRO A 654 3.78 26.30 5.19
N THR A 655 2.83 27.25 5.31
CA THR A 655 2.19 27.92 4.17
C THR A 655 2.25 29.44 4.27
N CYS A 656 1.82 30.15 3.23
CA CYS A 656 1.61 31.60 3.29
C CYS A 656 0.37 32.06 4.07
N ASN A 657 -0.44 31.13 4.59
CA ASN A 657 -1.55 31.45 5.47
C ASN A 657 -1.06 31.43 6.93
N SER A 658 -0.84 32.60 7.54
CA SER A 658 -0.40 32.71 8.93
C SER A 658 -1.32 31.95 9.89
N ARG A 659 -2.64 32.11 9.76
CA ARG A 659 -3.63 31.41 10.60
C ARG A 659 -3.60 29.88 10.45
N TYR A 660 -3.10 29.36 9.33
CA TYR A 660 -2.79 27.93 9.20
C TYR A 660 -1.51 27.59 9.98
N ASN A 661 -0.45 28.38 9.86
CA ASN A 661 0.79 28.16 10.61
C ASN A 661 0.56 28.24 12.13
N ASP A 662 -0.24 29.22 12.58
CA ASP A 662 -0.68 29.40 13.97
C ASP A 662 -1.40 28.15 14.53
N LYS A 663 -2.21 27.48 13.71
CA LYS A 663 -2.96 26.29 14.13
C LYS A 663 -2.15 25.00 14.03
N TYR A 664 -1.29 24.86 13.02
CA TYR A 664 -0.69 23.57 12.65
C TYR A 664 0.84 23.54 12.78
N VAL A 665 1.55 24.61 12.42
CA VAL A 665 3.03 24.63 12.43
C VAL A 665 3.56 24.93 13.83
N HIS A 666 3.05 25.99 14.48
CA HIS A 666 3.44 26.33 15.85
C HIS A 666 3.07 25.24 16.88
N SER A 667 2.13 24.33 16.55
CA SER A 667 1.85 23.12 17.37
C SER A 667 3.03 22.14 17.46
N CYS A 668 3.94 22.19 16.48
CA CYS A 668 5.11 21.31 16.38
C CYS A 668 6.39 21.90 16.99
N GLU A 669 6.39 23.16 17.40
CA GLU A 669 7.60 23.90 17.80
C GLU A 669 7.87 23.88 19.33
N GLY A 670 6.97 23.28 20.12
CA GLY A 670 7.10 23.17 21.59
C GLY A 670 8.07 22.09 22.08
N GLU A 671 8.09 21.87 23.40
CA GLU A 671 8.81 20.75 24.03
C GLU A 671 8.09 19.41 23.79
N GLN A 672 8.81 18.28 23.86
CA GLN A 672 8.28 16.96 23.48
C GLN A 672 6.95 16.58 24.16
N ASN A 673 6.75 16.95 25.42
CA ASN A 673 5.55 16.61 26.19
C ASN A 673 4.29 17.41 25.78
N SER A 674 4.40 18.38 24.87
CA SER A 674 3.29 19.23 24.42
C SER A 674 3.11 19.31 22.91
N ARG A 675 3.76 18.44 22.13
CA ARG A 675 3.59 18.37 20.66
C ARG A 675 2.43 17.46 20.29
N ASP A 676 1.78 17.77 19.18
CA ASP A 676 0.88 16.82 18.52
C ASP A 676 1.68 15.66 17.92
N ILE A 677 1.17 14.43 18.07
CA ILE A 677 1.82 13.18 17.60
C ILE A 677 2.11 13.16 16.08
N VAL A 678 1.47 14.05 15.33
CA VAL A 678 1.61 14.25 13.87
C VAL A 678 2.89 15.05 13.52
N CYS A 679 3.51 15.72 14.50
CA CYS A 679 4.68 16.56 14.30
C CYS A 679 6.00 15.79 14.19
N ASP A 680 6.14 14.71 14.95
CA ASP A 680 7.36 13.89 14.97
C ASP A 680 7.32 12.74 13.92
N THR A 681 6.22 12.58 13.19
CA THR A 681 6.11 11.63 12.06
C THR A 681 6.60 12.23 10.74
N PHE A 682 7.36 11.44 9.97
CA PHE A 682 7.78 11.79 8.60
C PHE A 682 7.00 10.98 7.56
N MET A 683 6.71 11.61 6.42
CA MET A 683 5.99 10.99 5.31
C MET A 683 6.77 11.15 4.00
N GLU A 684 6.52 10.27 3.03
CA GLU A 684 7.12 10.37 1.69
C GLU A 684 6.25 11.25 0.77
N GLY A 685 6.87 11.99 -0.17
CA GLY A 685 6.13 12.69 -1.23
C GLY A 685 6.83 13.91 -1.80
N CYS A 686 6.02 14.90 -2.19
CA CYS A 686 6.47 16.12 -2.88
C CYS A 686 6.37 17.35 -1.98
N PHE A 687 7.52 17.93 -1.64
CA PHE A 687 7.68 19.00 -0.67
C PHE A 687 8.23 20.26 -1.33
N CYS A 688 8.09 21.42 -0.69
CA CYS A 688 8.80 22.61 -1.15
C CYS A 688 10.33 22.47 -0.99
N PRO A 689 11.14 22.94 -1.96
CA PRO A 689 12.58 23.03 -1.81
C PRO A 689 12.97 24.07 -0.76
N GLU A 690 14.21 24.00 -0.29
CA GLU A 690 14.74 24.91 0.74
C GLU A 690 14.64 26.38 0.32
N ALA A 691 14.46 27.26 1.31
CA ALA A 691 14.13 28.68 1.12
C ALA A 691 12.85 28.95 0.29
N THR A 692 11.92 27.99 0.21
CA THR A 692 10.54 28.22 -0.28
C THR A 692 9.51 27.54 0.63
N ILE A 693 8.29 28.07 0.63
CA ILE A 693 7.15 27.60 1.43
C ILE A 693 5.90 27.42 0.55
N LEU A 694 4.95 26.60 1.00
CA LEU A 694 3.78 26.24 0.20
C LEU A 694 2.82 27.43 0.11
N PHE A 695 2.40 27.85 -1.08
CA PHE A 695 1.52 29.03 -1.18
C PHE A 695 0.20 28.83 -0.42
N ASN A 696 -0.49 27.71 -0.66
CA ASN A 696 -1.59 27.21 0.18
C ASN A 696 -1.79 25.70 -0.02
N THR A 697 -2.54 25.06 0.89
CA THR A 697 -2.81 23.61 0.90
C THR A 697 -3.63 23.08 -0.30
N LEU A 698 -4.23 23.96 -1.10
CA LEU A 698 -4.96 23.60 -2.33
C LEU A 698 -4.08 23.70 -3.59
N SER A 699 -2.87 24.25 -3.45
CA SER A 699 -1.96 24.55 -4.56
C SER A 699 -0.76 23.61 -4.61
N ASP A 700 -0.25 23.40 -5.82
CA ASP A 700 1.02 22.69 -6.07
C ASP A 700 2.19 23.68 -6.31
N THR A 701 2.08 24.87 -5.71
CA THR A 701 2.98 26.00 -5.95
C THR A 701 3.72 26.40 -4.67
N CYS A 702 5.04 26.25 -4.68
CA CYS A 702 5.94 26.79 -3.67
C CYS A 702 6.39 28.19 -4.08
N VAL A 703 6.48 29.10 -3.10
CA VAL A 703 6.90 30.50 -3.28
C VAL A 703 8.03 30.82 -2.29
N ARG A 704 8.92 31.73 -2.67
CA ARG A 704 9.98 32.22 -1.79
C ARG A 704 9.43 33.19 -0.74
N ASP A 705 8.60 34.12 -1.20
CA ASP A 705 8.03 35.21 -0.43
C ASP A 705 6.50 35.17 -0.55
N CYS A 706 5.79 35.45 0.55
CA CYS A 706 4.33 35.39 0.59
C CYS A 706 3.68 36.64 -0.01
N GLY A 707 3.66 36.67 -1.34
CA GLY A 707 2.83 37.58 -2.12
C GLY A 707 1.33 37.26 -2.03
N CYS A 708 0.56 37.89 -2.90
CA CYS A 708 -0.89 37.95 -2.81
C CYS A 708 -1.58 36.81 -3.57
N THR A 709 -2.88 36.61 -3.35
CA THR A 709 -3.70 35.70 -4.17
C THR A 709 -4.32 36.44 -5.35
N GLY A 710 -4.10 35.93 -6.57
CA GLY A 710 -4.75 36.40 -7.79
C GLY A 710 -6.22 35.95 -7.90
N PRO A 711 -6.99 36.52 -8.85
CA PRO A 711 -8.41 36.21 -9.04
C PRO A 711 -8.65 34.80 -9.61
N ASP A 712 -7.58 34.16 -10.08
CA ASP A 712 -7.48 32.77 -10.53
C ASP A 712 -7.06 31.80 -9.40
N GLY A 713 -6.83 32.30 -8.18
CA GLY A 713 -6.37 31.52 -7.03
C GLY A 713 -4.85 31.26 -6.99
N ASN A 714 -4.09 31.74 -7.98
CA ASN A 714 -2.64 31.57 -8.05
C ASN A 714 -1.87 32.66 -7.28
N PRO A 715 -0.61 32.42 -6.86
CA PRO A 715 0.22 33.45 -6.24
C PRO A 715 0.56 34.59 -7.20
N LYS A 716 0.70 35.79 -6.64
CA LYS A 716 1.10 37.02 -7.32
C LYS A 716 2.31 37.64 -6.62
N GLN A 717 3.34 37.99 -7.38
CA GLN A 717 4.55 38.61 -6.83
C GLN A 717 4.30 40.07 -6.42
N PHE A 718 5.08 40.58 -5.47
CA PHE A 718 4.98 42.00 -5.08
C PHE A 718 5.29 42.91 -6.28
N GLY A 719 4.44 43.92 -6.50
CA GLY A 719 4.47 44.79 -7.68
C GLY A 719 3.84 44.18 -8.96
N GLU A 720 3.40 42.91 -8.94
CA GLU A 720 2.69 42.32 -10.08
C GLU A 720 1.28 42.94 -10.19
N THR A 721 0.91 43.43 -11.38
CA THR A 721 -0.41 44.04 -11.64
C THR A 721 -1.25 43.23 -12.63
N TRP A 722 -2.56 43.16 -12.39
CA TRP A 722 -3.54 42.52 -13.26
C TRP A 722 -4.85 43.32 -13.28
N ASN A 723 -5.71 43.06 -14.27
CA ASN A 723 -7.07 43.61 -14.27
C ASN A 723 -8.05 42.57 -13.71
N SER A 724 -8.95 42.99 -12.82
CA SER A 724 -10.04 42.16 -12.30
C SER A 724 -11.25 43.03 -12.00
N ASN A 725 -12.45 42.60 -12.40
CA ASN A 725 -13.73 43.30 -12.14
C ASN A 725 -13.70 44.82 -12.44
N CYS A 726 -13.04 45.21 -13.54
CA CYS A 726 -12.83 46.60 -13.95
C CYS A 726 -12.03 47.51 -13.00
N GLN A 727 -11.22 46.88 -12.15
CA GLN A 727 -10.15 47.52 -11.39
C GLN A 727 -8.79 47.01 -11.91
N LYS A 728 -7.79 47.90 -11.96
CA LYS A 728 -6.39 47.51 -12.04
C LYS A 728 -5.91 47.21 -10.62
N CYS A 729 -5.59 45.96 -10.38
CA CYS A 729 -5.09 45.46 -9.11
C CYS A 729 -3.57 45.30 -9.14
N GLU A 730 -2.93 45.48 -7.99
CA GLU A 730 -1.52 45.25 -7.70
C GLU A 730 -1.41 44.40 -6.43
N CYS A 731 -0.45 43.47 -6.39
CA CYS A 731 0.01 42.92 -5.13
C CYS A 731 1.00 43.89 -4.47
N ASN A 732 0.52 44.76 -3.58
CA ASN A 732 1.34 45.84 -3.05
C ASN A 732 2.31 45.33 -1.96
N ALA A 733 3.60 45.65 -2.13
CA ALA A 733 4.67 45.24 -1.22
C ALA A 733 4.48 45.77 0.21
N ASP A 734 4.12 47.06 0.35
CA ASP A 734 4.10 47.77 1.65
C ASP A 734 2.96 47.30 2.57
N THR A 735 1.90 46.74 2.00
CA THR A 735 0.73 46.26 2.75
C THR A 735 0.38 44.80 2.50
N LEU A 736 1.29 44.03 1.89
CA LEU A 736 1.22 42.57 1.74
C LEU A 736 -0.12 42.05 1.22
N SER A 737 -0.80 42.83 0.38
CA SER A 737 -2.20 42.61 0.02
C SER A 737 -2.56 43.18 -1.35
N VAL A 738 -3.69 42.70 -1.88
CA VAL A 738 -4.22 43.17 -3.17
C VAL A 738 -4.81 44.57 -3.01
N ARG A 739 -4.24 45.55 -3.70
CA ARG A 739 -4.82 46.89 -3.86
C ARG A 739 -5.40 47.03 -5.26
N CYS A 740 -6.67 47.43 -5.38
CA CYS A 740 -7.36 47.56 -6.66
C CYS A 740 -7.88 49.00 -6.87
N GLU A 741 -7.32 49.73 -7.84
CA GLU A 741 -7.86 51.02 -8.29
C GLU A 741 -8.82 50.83 -9.47
N PRO A 742 -9.94 51.56 -9.57
CA PRO A 742 -10.77 51.58 -10.78
C PRO A 742 -9.96 51.97 -12.02
N VAL A 743 -10.21 51.30 -13.15
CA VAL A 743 -9.53 51.63 -14.43
C VAL A 743 -9.89 53.06 -14.86
N LYS A 744 -8.88 53.94 -14.95
CA LYS A 744 -9.04 55.36 -15.29
C LYS A 744 -9.27 55.52 -16.79
N CYS A 745 -10.53 55.60 -17.19
CA CYS A 745 -10.93 55.89 -18.57
C CYS A 745 -10.44 57.26 -19.03
N GLN A 746 -9.95 57.34 -20.27
CA GLN A 746 -9.66 58.63 -20.90
C GLN A 746 -10.96 59.38 -21.22
N HIS A 747 -10.90 60.71 -21.19
CA HIS A 747 -12.05 61.57 -21.43
C HIS A 747 -12.49 61.45 -22.89
N GLN A 748 -13.71 60.95 -23.14
CA GLN A 748 -14.20 60.75 -24.50
C GLN A 748 -14.68 62.06 -25.12
N GLU A 749 -14.37 62.25 -26.40
CA GLU A 749 -15.01 63.28 -27.22
C GLU A 749 -16.50 62.96 -27.41
N VAL A 750 -17.33 63.99 -27.62
CA VAL A 750 -18.79 63.85 -27.66
C VAL A 750 -19.23 63.19 -28.97
N VAL A 751 -19.45 61.88 -28.93
CA VAL A 751 -19.96 61.10 -30.07
C VAL A 751 -21.44 61.41 -30.30
N THR A 752 -21.75 61.93 -31.50
CA THR A 752 -23.13 62.14 -31.98
C THR A 752 -23.36 61.36 -33.28
N CYS A 753 -24.36 60.49 -33.32
CA CYS A 753 -24.73 59.78 -34.55
C CYS A 753 -25.38 60.75 -35.56
N LYS A 754 -24.79 60.86 -36.75
CA LYS A 754 -25.21 61.83 -37.79
C LYS A 754 -25.95 61.19 -38.98
N LYS A 755 -26.15 59.87 -38.95
CA LYS A 755 -26.77 59.09 -40.01
C LYS A 755 -28.18 58.69 -39.59
N TYR A 756 -29.16 58.88 -40.48
CA TYR A 756 -30.52 58.40 -40.26
C TYR A 756 -30.54 56.88 -40.11
N GLY A 757 -31.39 56.37 -39.23
CA GLY A 757 -31.41 54.96 -38.86
C GLY A 757 -30.37 54.55 -37.82
N GLU A 758 -29.50 55.42 -37.31
CA GLU A 758 -28.57 55.07 -36.21
C GLU A 758 -29.04 55.64 -34.86
N VAL A 759 -28.72 54.93 -33.78
CA VAL A 759 -28.95 55.35 -32.39
C VAL A 759 -27.66 55.24 -31.58
N LEU A 760 -27.44 56.19 -30.67
CA LEU A 760 -26.32 56.19 -29.74
C LEU A 760 -26.61 55.17 -28.63
N VAL A 761 -25.80 54.11 -28.53
CA VAL A 761 -25.83 53.14 -27.44
C VAL A 761 -24.55 53.20 -26.65
N ASN A 762 -24.68 53.08 -25.32
CA ASN A 762 -23.53 52.96 -24.46
C ASN A 762 -23.04 51.50 -24.43
N LYS A 763 -21.83 51.25 -24.93
CA LYS A 763 -21.21 49.93 -25.01
C LYS A 763 -19.98 49.90 -24.12
N THR A 764 -19.95 48.98 -23.17
CA THR A 764 -18.75 48.79 -22.34
C THR A 764 -17.65 48.10 -23.16
N VAL A 765 -16.48 48.73 -23.26
CA VAL A 765 -15.27 48.22 -23.93
C VAL A 765 -14.08 48.53 -23.03
N ASP A 766 -13.24 47.52 -22.77
CA ASP A 766 -12.07 47.63 -21.89
C ASP A 766 -12.36 48.34 -20.55
N CYS A 767 -13.49 47.95 -19.95
CA CYS A 767 -14.04 48.50 -18.71
C CYS A 767 -14.47 49.98 -18.73
N CYS A 768 -14.38 50.64 -19.87
CA CYS A 768 -14.89 51.99 -20.09
C CYS A 768 -16.24 51.97 -20.81
N GLN A 769 -17.11 52.90 -20.45
CA GLN A 769 -18.39 53.11 -21.12
C GLN A 769 -18.15 53.94 -22.39
N ILE A 770 -18.40 53.36 -23.56
CA ILE A 770 -18.12 53.95 -24.87
C ILE A 770 -19.43 54.17 -25.64
N ASN A 771 -19.75 55.44 -25.89
CA ASN A 771 -20.89 55.79 -26.73
C ASN A 771 -20.60 55.44 -28.20
N THR A 772 -21.36 54.49 -28.74
CA THR A 772 -21.19 53.95 -30.10
C THR A 772 -22.51 54.08 -30.88
N CYS A 773 -22.44 54.35 -32.18
CA CYS A 773 -23.63 54.36 -33.04
C CYS A 773 -23.94 52.95 -33.55
N VAL A 774 -25.20 52.52 -33.46
CA VAL A 774 -25.67 51.23 -34.00
C VAL A 774 -26.97 51.41 -34.82
N PRO A 775 -27.22 50.56 -35.82
CA PRO A 775 -28.47 50.59 -36.60
C PRO A 775 -29.72 50.30 -35.75
N LYS A 776 -30.76 51.11 -35.96
CA LYS A 776 -32.12 50.94 -35.42
C LYS A 776 -32.88 49.87 -36.22
N PRO A 777 -33.90 49.22 -35.64
CA PRO A 777 -34.80 48.31 -36.34
C PRO A 777 -35.87 49.09 -37.15
N VAL A 778 -35.43 49.90 -38.12
CA VAL A 778 -36.28 50.75 -38.97
C VAL A 778 -35.82 50.68 -40.43
N CYS A 779 -36.73 50.99 -41.36
CA CYS A 779 -36.36 51.38 -42.72
C CYS A 779 -36.03 52.87 -42.77
N VAL A 780 -35.16 53.28 -43.70
CA VAL A 780 -34.92 54.71 -43.99
C VAL A 780 -35.27 54.98 -45.45
N HIS A 781 -36.21 55.91 -45.68
CA HIS A 781 -36.60 56.34 -47.01
C HIS A 781 -36.74 57.87 -47.02
N ASN A 782 -36.11 58.56 -47.98
CA ASN A 782 -36.05 60.02 -48.06
C ASN A 782 -35.72 60.71 -46.70
N ASN A 783 -34.68 60.22 -46.02
CA ASN A 783 -34.22 60.68 -44.70
C ASN A 783 -35.27 60.58 -43.55
N THR A 784 -36.36 59.86 -43.77
CA THR A 784 -37.39 59.58 -42.74
C THR A 784 -37.25 58.13 -42.28
N GLU A 785 -37.37 57.90 -40.97
CA GLU A 785 -37.34 56.57 -40.37
C GLU A 785 -38.76 55.98 -40.29
N PHE A 786 -38.95 54.77 -40.81
CA PHE A 786 -40.22 54.04 -40.82
C PHE A 786 -40.10 52.75 -40.01
N THR A 787 -41.06 52.50 -39.12
CA THR A 787 -41.11 51.29 -38.30
C THR A 787 -41.59 50.07 -39.09
N LEU A 788 -41.33 48.86 -38.58
CA LEU A 788 -41.66 47.62 -39.29
C LEU A 788 -43.16 47.50 -39.58
N GLY A 789 -43.52 47.35 -40.85
CA GLY A 789 -44.91 47.29 -41.34
C GLY A 789 -45.55 48.65 -41.63
N GLU A 790 -44.88 49.77 -41.35
CA GLU A 790 -45.36 51.12 -41.65
C GLU A 790 -45.33 51.41 -43.16
N ILE A 791 -46.34 52.14 -43.65
CA ILE A 791 -46.48 52.50 -45.08
C ILE A 791 -45.44 53.57 -45.41
N VAL A 792 -44.70 53.35 -46.51
CA VAL A 792 -43.65 54.25 -47.00
C VAL A 792 -44.18 54.98 -48.24
N PRO A 793 -43.99 56.30 -48.40
CA PRO A 793 -44.46 57.04 -49.56
C PRO A 793 -43.99 56.44 -50.90
N SER A 794 -44.94 56.23 -51.81
CA SER A 794 -44.75 55.53 -53.08
C SER A 794 -45.54 56.19 -54.23
N GLY A 795 -45.30 55.75 -55.48
CA GLY A 795 -45.99 56.26 -56.67
C GLY A 795 -47.49 55.92 -56.75
N ILE A 796 -48.23 56.65 -57.59
CA ILE A 796 -49.71 56.60 -57.67
C ILE A 796 -50.34 55.26 -58.14
N CYS A 797 -49.55 54.29 -58.55
CA CYS A 797 -49.99 52.93 -58.89
C CYS A 797 -49.20 51.85 -58.12
N GLU A 798 -48.54 52.21 -57.01
CA GLU A 798 -47.78 51.29 -56.17
C GLU A 798 -47.92 51.57 -54.67
N GLU A 799 -47.89 50.52 -53.84
CA GLU A 799 -47.94 50.60 -52.38
C GLU A 799 -46.65 50.04 -51.78
N CYS A 800 -45.90 50.86 -51.05
CA CYS A 800 -44.67 50.47 -50.36
C CYS A 800 -44.84 50.41 -48.83
N LYS A 801 -44.10 49.50 -48.17
CA LYS A 801 -44.05 49.39 -46.70
C LYS A 801 -42.68 48.95 -46.20
N CYS A 802 -42.37 49.21 -44.94
CA CYS A 802 -41.14 48.74 -44.32
C CYS A 802 -41.21 47.21 -44.05
N GLY A 803 -40.38 46.42 -44.72
CA GLY A 803 -40.36 44.96 -44.66
C GLY A 803 -39.34 44.39 -43.66
N PRO A 804 -39.47 43.12 -43.24
CA PRO A 804 -38.63 42.50 -42.20
C PRO A 804 -37.23 42.09 -42.66
N LYS A 805 -36.90 42.25 -43.95
CA LYS A 805 -35.57 41.94 -44.50
C LYS A 805 -34.59 43.03 -44.10
N LYS A 806 -33.39 42.66 -43.64
CA LYS A 806 -32.29 43.59 -43.38
C LYS A 806 -31.43 43.77 -44.62
N ASP A 807 -31.00 45.00 -44.88
CA ASP A 807 -29.97 45.31 -45.86
C ASP A 807 -28.59 44.84 -45.34
N PRO A 808 -27.80 44.10 -46.13
CA PRO A 808 -26.55 43.49 -45.65
C PRO A 808 -25.37 44.46 -45.49
N VAL A 809 -25.53 45.76 -45.80
CA VAL A 809 -24.45 46.78 -45.71
C VAL A 809 -24.72 47.79 -44.58
N SER A 810 -25.99 48.09 -44.31
CA SER A 810 -26.43 49.05 -43.29
C SER A 810 -27.13 48.41 -42.08
N GLU A 811 -27.49 47.13 -42.17
CA GLU A 811 -28.31 46.36 -41.23
C GLU A 811 -29.69 46.95 -40.91
N LEU A 812 -30.11 48.02 -41.59
CA LEU A 812 -31.45 48.59 -41.52
C LEU A 812 -32.47 47.68 -42.21
N TYR A 813 -33.76 47.87 -41.94
CA TYR A 813 -34.82 47.18 -42.66
C TYR A 813 -35.01 47.75 -44.08
N VAL A 814 -35.51 46.91 -45.00
CA VAL A 814 -35.67 47.22 -46.43
C VAL A 814 -37.14 47.49 -46.77
N VAL A 815 -37.38 48.50 -47.60
CA VAL A 815 -38.73 48.83 -48.11
C VAL A 815 -39.14 47.84 -49.21
N GLU A 816 -40.38 47.34 -49.14
CA GLU A 816 -40.96 46.38 -50.09
C GLU A 816 -42.23 46.97 -50.71
N CYS A 817 -42.41 46.82 -52.04
CA CYS A 817 -43.46 47.51 -52.81
C CYS A 817 -44.25 46.57 -53.74
N VAL A 818 -45.50 46.92 -54.06
CA VAL A 818 -46.44 46.16 -54.92
C VAL A 818 -47.15 47.11 -55.90
N GLN A 819 -47.46 46.66 -57.13
CA GLN A 819 -48.10 47.46 -58.21
C GLN A 819 -49.62 47.18 -58.32
N ILE A 820 -50.37 48.04 -59.03
CA ILE A 820 -51.83 48.00 -59.20
C ILE A 820 -52.24 47.93 -60.69
N ASP A 821 -53.24 47.09 -61.03
CA ASP A 821 -53.78 46.88 -62.39
C ASP A 821 -55.23 47.40 -62.57
N CYS A 822 -55.62 47.79 -63.80
CA CYS A 822 -56.93 48.40 -64.15
C CYS A 822 -57.70 47.66 -65.28
N SER A 823 -58.99 48.00 -65.46
CA SER A 823 -59.88 47.44 -66.51
C SER A 823 -60.59 48.55 -67.33
N THR A 824 -60.97 48.27 -68.59
CA THR A 824 -61.17 49.32 -69.62
C THR A 824 -62.40 49.14 -70.55
N THR A 825 -63.46 48.45 -70.13
CA THR A 825 -64.60 48.09 -71.02
C THR A 825 -65.91 48.80 -70.69
N CYS A 826 -66.62 49.34 -71.69
CA CYS A 826 -67.85 50.16 -71.54
C CYS A 826 -69.09 49.57 -72.24
N GLN A 827 -70.28 50.15 -71.97
CA GLN A 827 -71.57 49.74 -72.54
C GLN A 827 -71.87 50.43 -73.88
N THR A 828 -72.78 49.86 -74.68
CA THR A 828 -73.17 50.38 -76.00
C THR A 828 -73.69 51.82 -75.95
N GLY A 829 -73.16 52.70 -76.80
CA GLY A 829 -73.43 54.14 -76.79
C GLY A 829 -72.54 54.97 -75.86
N TYR A 830 -71.61 54.30 -75.14
CA TYR A 830 -70.61 54.89 -74.24
C TYR A 830 -69.19 54.42 -74.61
N GLU A 831 -68.18 55.24 -74.32
CA GLU A 831 -66.77 55.00 -74.67
C GLU A 831 -65.84 55.28 -73.47
N TYR A 832 -64.67 54.61 -73.40
CA TYR A 832 -63.75 54.68 -72.25
C TYR A 832 -62.75 55.84 -72.39
N GLU A 833 -62.70 56.71 -71.37
CA GLU A 833 -61.81 57.87 -71.29
C GLU A 833 -60.96 57.80 -70.00
N VAL A 834 -59.63 57.95 -70.14
CA VAL A 834 -58.69 57.90 -69.01
C VAL A 834 -58.63 59.24 -68.25
N VAL A 835 -58.60 59.19 -66.92
CA VAL A 835 -58.63 60.37 -66.04
C VAL A 835 -57.20 60.78 -65.67
N PRO A 836 -56.72 62.00 -66.03
CA PRO A 836 -55.38 62.43 -65.68
C PRO A 836 -55.21 62.63 -64.17
N GLY A 837 -54.32 61.84 -63.54
CA GLY A 837 -53.98 61.93 -62.13
C GLY A 837 -54.48 60.76 -61.26
N GLU A 838 -55.31 59.89 -61.81
CA GLU A 838 -55.74 58.62 -61.18
C GLU A 838 -55.15 57.42 -61.93
N CYS A 839 -55.09 56.25 -61.28
CA CYS A 839 -54.49 55.05 -61.88
C CYS A 839 -55.40 54.41 -62.96
N CYS A 840 -56.74 54.57 -62.89
CA CYS A 840 -57.73 54.01 -63.82
C CYS A 840 -58.67 55.10 -64.43
N GLY A 841 -59.55 54.73 -65.37
CA GLY A 841 -60.44 55.63 -66.14
C GLY A 841 -61.94 55.31 -66.06
N THR A 842 -62.78 55.98 -66.88
CA THR A 842 -64.27 55.96 -66.79
C THR A 842 -64.97 55.93 -68.16
N CYS A 843 -66.31 55.82 -68.22
CA CYS A 843 -67.09 55.68 -69.48
C CYS A 843 -68.06 56.86 -69.74
N VAL A 844 -68.18 57.35 -70.98
CA VAL A 844 -68.97 58.56 -71.35
C VAL A 844 -69.86 58.37 -72.60
N GLN A 845 -71.12 58.86 -72.58
CA GLN A 845 -72.14 58.67 -73.63
C GLN A 845 -71.97 59.59 -74.87
N LYS A 846 -72.37 59.13 -76.07
CA LYS A 846 -72.26 59.90 -77.33
C LYS A 846 -73.53 60.05 -78.22
N GLU A 847 -74.62 59.28 -78.06
CA GLU A 847 -75.76 59.25 -79.04
C GLU A 847 -77.20 59.24 -78.45
N CYS A 848 -78.17 59.64 -79.30
CA CYS A 848 -79.64 59.63 -79.11
C CYS A 848 -80.26 58.25 -79.41
N VAL A 849 -81.02 57.65 -78.48
CA VAL A 849 -81.64 56.32 -78.66
C VAL A 849 -83.15 56.35 -78.35
N VAL A 850 -83.99 55.94 -79.30
CA VAL A 850 -85.46 55.80 -79.13
C VAL A 850 -85.84 54.34 -79.01
N ALA A 851 -86.38 53.92 -77.85
CA ALA A 851 -86.98 52.60 -77.70
C ALA A 851 -88.38 52.54 -78.34
N LEU A 852 -88.63 51.53 -79.16
CA LEU A 852 -89.94 51.18 -79.71
C LEU A 852 -90.60 50.08 -78.85
N PRO A 853 -91.94 49.95 -78.87
CA PRO A 853 -92.65 48.97 -78.02
C PRO A 853 -92.25 47.51 -78.20
N ASN A 854 -91.64 47.16 -79.34
CA ASN A 854 -91.22 45.79 -79.69
C ASN A 854 -89.80 45.45 -79.19
N ALA A 855 -89.31 46.14 -78.15
CA ALA A 855 -87.96 46.00 -77.57
C ALA A 855 -86.78 46.26 -78.55
N THR A 856 -87.04 46.88 -79.70
CA THR A 856 -86.02 47.38 -80.64
C THR A 856 -85.82 48.89 -80.46
N SER A 857 -84.60 49.37 -80.69
CA SER A 857 -84.26 50.79 -80.58
C SER A 857 -83.86 51.39 -81.93
N HIS A 858 -84.38 52.57 -82.24
CA HIS A 858 -83.93 53.38 -83.37
C HIS A 858 -82.98 54.48 -82.87
N ILE A 859 -81.79 54.56 -83.45
CA ILE A 859 -80.87 55.69 -83.23
C ILE A 859 -81.36 56.84 -84.13
N ILE A 860 -81.39 58.07 -83.63
CA ILE A 860 -81.71 59.26 -84.43
C ILE A 860 -80.52 60.21 -84.32
N GLN A 861 -79.93 60.58 -85.46
CA GLN A 861 -78.78 61.49 -85.47
C GLN A 861 -79.20 62.94 -85.21
N LEU A 862 -78.26 63.74 -84.70
CA LEU A 862 -78.54 65.07 -84.19
C LEU A 862 -79.06 66.02 -85.28
N GLY A 863 -80.30 66.49 -85.13
CA GLY A 863 -80.96 67.40 -86.07
C GLY A 863 -81.87 66.74 -87.11
N GLU A 864 -81.94 65.40 -87.15
CA GLU A 864 -82.91 64.68 -87.99
C GLU A 864 -84.24 64.42 -87.26
N PHE A 865 -85.28 64.10 -88.04
CA PHE A 865 -86.61 63.80 -87.55
C PHE A 865 -87.24 62.56 -88.21
N TRP A 866 -88.18 61.92 -87.49
CA TRP A 866 -88.88 60.72 -87.93
C TRP A 866 -90.36 60.75 -87.53
N SER A 867 -91.24 60.28 -88.41
CA SER A 867 -92.69 60.17 -88.18
C SER A 867 -93.15 58.72 -88.39
N PRO A 868 -93.95 58.13 -87.48
CA PRO A 868 -94.48 56.77 -87.68
C PRO A 868 -95.44 56.70 -88.86
N PRO A 869 -95.33 55.70 -89.77
CA PRO A 869 -96.28 55.54 -90.88
C PRO A 869 -97.75 55.35 -90.46
N SER A 870 -97.99 54.94 -89.21
CA SER A 870 -99.30 54.62 -88.63
C SER A 870 -100.03 55.79 -87.96
N ASP A 871 -99.36 56.90 -87.66
CA ASP A 871 -99.98 58.12 -87.11
C ASP A 871 -99.29 59.34 -87.72
N ARG A 872 -99.80 59.78 -88.88
CA ARG A 872 -99.18 60.84 -89.68
C ARG A 872 -99.25 62.23 -89.04
N CYS A 873 -100.07 62.41 -88.00
CA CYS A 873 -100.13 63.67 -87.27
C CYS A 873 -99.15 63.68 -86.08
N VAL A 874 -98.16 62.75 -86.02
CA VAL A 874 -97.07 62.64 -85.02
C VAL A 874 -95.67 62.72 -85.63
N LYS A 875 -94.73 63.35 -84.92
CA LYS A 875 -93.31 63.53 -85.30
C LYS A 875 -92.37 63.44 -84.10
N TYR A 876 -91.15 62.96 -84.30
CA TYR A 876 -90.04 62.90 -83.32
C TYR A 876 -88.77 63.54 -83.88
N ASP A 877 -87.99 64.25 -83.05
CA ASP A 877 -86.75 64.96 -83.41
C ASP A 877 -85.64 64.69 -82.38
N CYS A 878 -84.39 64.41 -82.79
CA CYS A 878 -83.25 64.37 -81.84
C CYS A 878 -82.58 65.75 -81.72
N THR A 879 -82.40 66.22 -80.48
CA THR A 879 -81.79 67.52 -80.16
C THR A 879 -80.79 67.38 -79.01
N LYS A 880 -79.76 68.24 -78.98
CA LYS A 880 -78.76 68.27 -77.89
C LYS A 880 -79.05 69.45 -76.97
N ARG A 881 -79.13 69.21 -75.65
CA ARG A 881 -79.28 70.25 -74.61
C ARG A 881 -78.44 69.90 -73.39
N ASN A 882 -77.70 70.88 -72.87
CA ASN A 882 -76.83 70.74 -71.69
C ASN A 882 -75.93 69.49 -71.79
N ASP A 883 -75.28 69.37 -72.94
CA ASP A 883 -74.46 68.23 -73.40
C ASP A 883 -75.09 66.83 -73.47
N GLN A 884 -76.34 66.64 -73.05
CA GLN A 884 -77.09 65.41 -73.28
C GLN A 884 -77.86 65.40 -74.61
N PHE A 885 -78.01 64.21 -75.19
CA PHE A 885 -78.75 63.95 -76.43
C PHE A 885 -80.17 63.49 -76.08
N ILE A 886 -81.18 64.24 -76.52
CA ILE A 886 -82.58 64.13 -76.05
C ILE A 886 -83.55 64.15 -77.24
N VAL A 887 -84.52 63.24 -77.24
CA VAL A 887 -85.54 63.13 -78.29
C VAL A 887 -86.85 63.82 -77.87
N VAL A 888 -87.40 64.65 -78.75
CA VAL A 888 -88.62 65.44 -78.56
C VAL A 888 -89.74 64.89 -79.45
N LYS A 889 -90.98 64.88 -78.97
CA LYS A 889 -92.17 64.41 -79.71
C LYS A 889 -93.20 65.52 -79.87
N THR A 890 -93.79 65.63 -81.06
CA THR A 890 -94.89 66.55 -81.38
C THR A 890 -96.09 65.78 -81.93
N LYS A 891 -97.32 66.19 -81.58
CA LYS A 891 -98.58 65.71 -82.20
C LYS A 891 -99.48 66.90 -82.55
N LEU A 892 -100.19 66.82 -83.67
CA LEU A 892 -101.21 67.78 -84.09
C LEU A 892 -102.61 67.25 -83.72
N GLU A 893 -103.50 68.16 -83.28
CA GLU A 893 -104.88 67.85 -82.90
C GLU A 893 -105.88 68.68 -83.73
N CYS A 894 -107.06 68.12 -83.97
CA CYS A 894 -108.09 68.71 -84.84
C CYS A 894 -109.32 69.16 -84.03
N PRO A 895 -110.00 70.25 -84.43
CA PRO A 895 -111.31 70.61 -83.89
C PRO A 895 -112.36 69.52 -84.11
N VAL A 896 -113.35 69.44 -83.21
CA VAL A 896 -114.47 68.50 -83.33
C VAL A 896 -115.35 68.90 -84.53
N PHE A 897 -115.65 67.93 -85.39
CA PHE A 897 -116.49 68.11 -86.58
C PHE A 897 -117.76 67.25 -86.46
N SER A 898 -118.92 67.90 -86.62
CA SER A 898 -120.26 67.30 -86.55
C SER A 898 -121.06 67.78 -87.76
N PRO A 899 -121.45 66.90 -88.71
CA PRO A 899 -122.21 67.29 -89.89
C PRO A 899 -123.60 67.87 -89.59
N GLU A 900 -124.17 67.56 -88.43
CA GLU A 900 -125.50 67.99 -88.02
C GLU A 900 -125.54 69.48 -87.62
N ASP A 901 -124.41 70.02 -87.16
CA ASP A 901 -124.22 71.42 -86.80
C ASP A 901 -123.83 72.30 -88.00
N CYS A 902 -123.78 71.74 -89.22
CA CYS A 902 -123.35 72.42 -90.44
C CYS A 902 -124.54 72.93 -91.27
N VAL A 903 -124.40 74.11 -91.89
CA VAL A 903 -125.19 74.46 -93.08
C VAL A 903 -124.76 73.53 -94.24
N PRO A 904 -125.64 72.70 -94.82
CA PRO A 904 -125.23 71.66 -95.77
C PRO A 904 -124.55 72.20 -97.03
N GLY A 905 -123.46 71.56 -97.44
CA GLY A 905 -122.68 71.94 -98.63
C GLY A 905 -121.59 72.99 -98.33
N THR A 906 -121.16 73.12 -97.08
CA THR A 906 -120.10 74.05 -96.65
C THR A 906 -118.83 73.37 -96.13
N GLU A 907 -118.74 72.03 -96.24
CA GLU A 907 -117.75 71.17 -95.58
C GLU A 907 -116.40 71.15 -96.33
N LYS A 908 -115.27 71.28 -95.60
CA LYS A 908 -113.90 71.23 -96.18
C LYS A 908 -112.86 70.60 -95.26
N THR A 909 -111.89 69.90 -95.87
CA THR A 909 -110.74 69.24 -95.20
C THR A 909 -109.43 69.96 -95.53
N ASP A 910 -108.45 69.93 -94.62
CA ASP A 910 -107.15 70.59 -94.81
C ASP A 910 -106.22 69.90 -95.83
N ALA A 911 -105.18 70.62 -96.27
CA ALA A 911 -104.24 70.18 -97.29
C ALA A 911 -103.27 69.06 -96.86
N ASN A 912 -103.17 68.77 -95.56
CA ASN A 912 -102.36 67.69 -95.02
C ASN A 912 -103.19 66.42 -94.74
N GLY A 913 -104.52 66.51 -94.85
CA GLY A 913 -105.46 65.42 -94.63
C GLY A 913 -105.67 65.02 -93.17
N CYS A 914 -105.42 65.93 -92.21
CA CYS A 914 -105.61 65.64 -90.78
C CYS A 914 -107.01 66.10 -90.27
N CYS A 915 -107.49 67.30 -90.64
CA CYS A 915 -108.69 67.93 -90.03
C CYS A 915 -109.77 68.40 -91.04
N THR A 916 -111.05 68.46 -90.61
CA THR A 916 -112.24 68.85 -91.41
C THR A 916 -113.13 69.88 -90.66
N SER A 917 -113.89 70.74 -91.37
CA SER A 917 -114.67 71.86 -90.79
C SER A 917 -115.89 72.33 -91.63
N CYS A 918 -116.82 73.09 -91.02
CA CYS A 918 -118.02 73.71 -91.62
C CYS A 918 -118.52 74.96 -90.81
N THR A 919 -119.78 75.42 -91.00
CA THR A 919 -120.34 76.69 -90.43
C THR A 919 -121.51 76.47 -89.44
N PRO A 920 -121.43 76.88 -88.14
CA PRO A 920 -122.40 76.53 -87.07
C PRO A 920 -123.22 77.69 -86.40
N ILE A 921 -123.96 77.38 -85.30
CA ILE A 921 -125.01 78.19 -84.59
C ILE A 921 -124.67 78.31 -83.04
N SER A 922 -125.20 79.25 -82.21
CA SER A 922 -124.49 79.81 -80.99
C SER A 922 -125.26 80.12 -79.65
N HIS A 923 -124.55 80.14 -78.46
CA HIS A 923 -124.69 80.94 -77.16
C HIS A 923 -123.80 80.40 -75.94
N CYS A 924 -123.70 80.97 -74.68
CA CYS A 924 -122.46 80.96 -73.75
C CYS A 924 -122.54 80.83 -72.14
N ASP A 925 -121.38 80.61 -71.38
CA ASP A 925 -120.89 81.06 -69.97
C ASP A 925 -119.99 80.15 -68.95
N VAL A 926 -119.40 80.62 -67.77
CA VAL A 926 -118.03 80.22 -67.11
C VAL A 926 -117.77 80.19 -65.49
N LYS A 927 -116.71 79.51 -64.85
CA LYS A 927 -116.02 79.73 -63.45
C LYS A 927 -114.68 78.91 -62.95
N ASN A 928 -114.09 79.04 -61.68
CA ASN A 928 -112.64 78.76 -61.16
C ASN A 928 -112.27 78.03 -59.73
N THR A 929 -110.99 77.58 -59.36
CA THR A 929 -110.47 76.92 -58.02
C THR A 929 -108.90 76.97 -57.55
N THR A 930 -108.33 76.29 -56.44
CA THR A 930 -106.87 76.38 -55.83
C THR A 930 -106.25 75.24 -54.82
N THR A 931 -105.03 75.34 -54.13
CA THR A 931 -104.08 74.22 -53.54
C THR A 931 -103.10 74.47 -52.24
N TYR A 932 -102.33 73.48 -51.60
CA TYR A 932 -101.49 73.53 -50.27
C TYR A 932 -100.16 72.59 -49.99
N LEU A 933 -99.45 72.54 -48.78
CA LEU A 933 -98.09 71.87 -48.36
C LEU A 933 -97.76 71.57 -46.78
N VAL A 934 -96.59 70.93 -46.28
CA VAL A 934 -95.86 70.87 -44.87
C VAL A 934 -95.11 69.48 -44.41
N LYS A 935 -94.14 69.07 -43.45
CA LYS A 935 -93.16 69.45 -42.28
C LYS A 935 -91.93 68.42 -41.89
N THR A 936 -91.12 68.54 -40.77
CA THR A 936 -89.90 67.71 -40.23
C THR A 936 -89.50 67.73 -38.65
N ALA A 937 -88.46 66.99 -38.08
CA ALA A 937 -87.86 67.05 -36.66
C ALA A 937 -86.49 66.28 -36.25
N GLY A 938 -85.78 66.57 -35.09
CA GLY A 938 -84.56 65.89 -34.42
C GLY A 938 -83.85 66.72 -33.24
N PRO A 939 -82.61 66.53 -32.61
CA PRO A 939 -81.71 65.42 -32.02
C PRO A 939 -81.08 65.70 -30.55
N LEU A 940 -80.01 65.00 -29.96
CA LEU A 940 -79.02 65.44 -28.83
C LEU A 940 -78.03 64.40 -28.09
N CYS A 941 -76.97 64.83 -27.32
CA CYS A 941 -75.87 64.09 -26.51
C CYS A 941 -75.20 64.98 -25.36
N PRO A 942 -74.03 64.77 -24.60
CA PRO A 942 -73.12 63.66 -24.04
C PRO A 942 -72.59 63.84 -22.51
N TRP A 943 -71.53 63.12 -21.97
CA TRP A 943 -70.42 63.51 -20.95
C TRP A 943 -69.61 62.40 -20.10
N ARG A 944 -68.64 62.73 -19.16
CA ARG A 944 -67.56 61.85 -18.50
C ARG A 944 -66.80 62.37 -17.19
N SER A 945 -66.30 61.52 -16.23
CA SER A 945 -65.09 61.75 -15.28
C SER A 945 -64.59 60.47 -14.47
N GLN A 946 -63.37 60.41 -13.85
CA GLN A 946 -62.65 59.15 -13.38
C GLN A 946 -61.58 59.25 -12.20
N PRO A 947 -61.39 58.22 -11.30
CA PRO A 947 -60.27 58.08 -10.29
C PRO A 947 -59.58 56.66 -10.12
N ALA A 948 -58.63 56.40 -9.17
CA ALA A 948 -57.87 55.10 -8.99
C ALA A 948 -57.12 54.79 -7.62
N GLY A 949 -56.73 53.51 -7.33
CA GLY A 949 -55.50 53.08 -6.57
C GLY A 949 -55.54 52.01 -5.41
N ASP A 950 -54.92 50.80 -5.60
CA ASP A 950 -54.16 49.81 -4.72
C ASP A 950 -54.56 49.45 -3.23
N PRO A 951 -54.02 48.39 -2.52
CA PRO A 951 -52.79 47.57 -2.69
C PRO A 951 -52.95 46.00 -2.48
N VAL A 952 -51.94 45.31 -1.90
CA VAL A 952 -51.61 43.86 -2.07
C VAL A 952 -51.14 43.14 -0.77
N GLU A 953 -51.49 41.84 -0.54
CA GLU A 953 -50.54 40.83 0.02
C GLU A 953 -50.92 39.32 -0.19
N ARG A 954 -50.25 38.39 0.52
CA ARG A 954 -50.06 36.94 0.20
C ARG A 954 -50.75 35.93 1.16
N LEU A 955 -50.68 34.65 0.76
CA LEU A 955 -50.67 33.42 1.58
C LEU A 955 -51.98 32.99 2.30
N LEU A 956 -52.57 31.86 1.88
CA LEU A 956 -52.58 30.61 2.66
C LEU A 956 -53.11 29.40 1.84
N CYS A 957 -53.13 28.22 2.46
CA CYS A 957 -53.02 26.91 1.81
C CYS A 957 -54.29 26.29 1.17
N THR A 958 -54.01 25.16 0.49
CA THR A 958 -54.82 23.92 0.38
C THR A 958 -55.85 23.74 -0.75
N LEU A 959 -56.28 22.48 -0.88
CA LEU A 959 -56.78 21.80 -2.07
C LEU A 959 -58.28 21.46 -1.99
N GLN A 960 -58.82 21.05 -3.14
CA GLN A 960 -60.07 20.29 -3.37
C GLN A 960 -61.45 21.01 -3.43
N ARG A 961 -61.99 20.96 -4.67
CA ARG A 961 -63.31 20.43 -5.06
C ARG A 961 -64.59 20.82 -4.30
N LYS A 962 -65.39 21.58 -5.05
CA LYS A 962 -66.84 21.42 -5.33
C LYS A 962 -67.89 21.60 -4.22
N THR A 963 -69.04 22.06 -4.72
CA THR A 963 -70.37 22.18 -4.13
C THR A 963 -71.01 20.82 -3.79
N PRO A 964 -72.12 20.80 -2.99
CA PRO A 964 -72.42 19.72 -2.04
C PRO A 964 -72.95 18.43 -2.65
#